data_AF-A0A950XQ08-F1
#
_entry.id   AF-A0A950XQ08-F1
#
_cell.length_a   1.000
_cell.length_b   1.000
_cell.length_c   1.000
_cell.angle_alpha   90.00
_cell.angle_beta   90.00
_cell.angle_gamma   90.00
#
_symmetry.space_group_name_H-M   'P 1'
#
loop_
_entity.id
_entity.type
_entity.pdbx_description
1 polymer ?
#
loop_
_entity_poly.entity_id
_entity_poly.type
_entity_poly.pdbx_seq_one_letter_code
_entity_poly.pdbx_strand_id
1 'polypeptide(L)'
;MTTETATTRLDRDNPWPGLEAFDEKGHEFFYGRDHESAELLNHVLDFPVTILYARSGLGKTSLLQAGVFPLLRDGDLRARLVPVLRDRDFLPIYVRFELKPSSAPLSRQLHQSVYNSIRASVPDAMLPLDDESLWEYLHRADFELWSGRNYPMTPVIVLDQFEELFTLGERVPDLVEEFRNDLGDLAENRIPADLAARMKDDEAVAGRFQLRSRNYKLLISLREDFLPALEEWRQVIPALGRARMRLRPLRAADGLVAVYEPATHLMTAALARRVVGIIAGESRDTAATDADRPGDHLGSSDVEPALLSLFCRELNEERKRRGQPQFDEQLVEDAKGDILSNYYSSCVSDLPPCVARFIESELITEKGFRNSYPREDAVPTHLTNDELDQLIGKRLLRLEEHYGAQRIELTHDVLTGVVREHRDRRRAEEEKAALSARAEQERQAAAQREAELKERQQAAEALAATEQAHAADLRRRSRILRRVLVATVIVAIIAVVGAVVAVFEYRQAVREARDALAAELDTDATAVFSRVTADSDIHALADTLAAQRLRSHPTASRGAFYTATTALNTTRVIIRTPAPANRVAFSPDGHILASGSFDGTVRLWDLTDSAHPGPLGQPLTGHTGPVWSVAFSPDGHTLASGSSDSTVRLWDLTDSAHPGPLGGPLINHTKAVASVAFSPDGHTLASASVDDTVRLWDLTDRAHPGPLGGPLTGHTNTVLSVAFSPDGHTLASGSGDSTIRLWNLTDPAHPGPLGQPLTGHTGAVFGVAFSPDGQTLASGSTDQTVRLWNLDTALPLRRHTGKVNSVTFSPDGHTLASA
;
A
#
# COMPACT_ATOMS: atom_id res chain seq x y z
N MET A 1 5.84 -17.26 -35.04
CA MET A 1 7.05 -16.44 -35.31
C MET A 1 7.31 -15.66 -34.03
N THR A 2 8.30 -16.12 -33.26
CA THR A 2 8.77 -15.49 -32.04
C THR A 2 9.22 -14.07 -32.38
N THR A 3 8.48 -13.08 -31.90
CA THR A 3 8.96 -11.69 -31.87
C THR A 3 10.15 -11.65 -30.92
N GLU A 4 11.35 -11.85 -31.46
CA GLU A 4 12.57 -11.26 -30.90
C GLU A 4 12.27 -9.77 -30.77
N THR A 5 11.94 -9.34 -29.55
CA THR A 5 11.97 -7.93 -29.18
C THR A 5 13.36 -7.44 -29.55
N ALA A 6 13.43 -6.46 -30.44
CA ALA A 6 14.69 -5.86 -30.87
C ALA A 6 15.44 -5.39 -29.62
N THR A 7 16.37 -6.20 -29.13
CA THR A 7 17.31 -5.80 -28.09
C THR A 7 18.10 -4.66 -28.69
N THR A 8 18.08 -3.51 -28.02
CA THR A 8 18.71 -2.30 -28.53
C THR A 8 20.21 -2.57 -28.56
N ARG A 9 20.75 -2.89 -29.74
CA ARG A 9 22.17 -3.25 -29.88
C ARG A 9 23.01 -2.04 -29.51
N LEU A 10 23.68 -2.10 -28.37
CA LEU A 10 24.60 -1.07 -27.91
C LEU A 10 25.81 -1.02 -28.83
N ASP A 11 26.25 0.19 -29.13
CA ASP A 11 27.46 0.48 -29.90
C ASP A 11 28.04 1.82 -29.44
N ARG A 12 29.18 2.22 -30.02
CA ARG A 12 29.84 3.48 -29.65
C ARG A 12 28.98 4.72 -29.91
N ASP A 13 28.10 4.69 -30.92
CA ASP A 13 27.17 5.76 -31.24
C ASP A 13 25.85 5.67 -30.46
N ASN A 14 25.62 4.59 -29.70
CA ASN A 14 24.45 4.27 -28.87
C ASN A 14 24.82 3.54 -27.58
N PRO A 15 25.61 4.15 -26.68
CA PRO A 15 26.11 3.43 -25.51
C PRO A 15 25.08 3.20 -24.41
N TRP A 16 23.99 3.99 -24.38
CA TRP A 16 22.99 3.90 -23.33
C TRP A 16 21.75 3.13 -23.79
N PRO A 17 21.29 2.11 -23.02
CA PRO A 17 20.11 1.31 -23.32
C PRO A 17 18.79 2.01 -22.97
N GLY A 18 18.83 3.20 -22.35
CA GLY A 18 17.64 3.86 -21.84
C GLY A 18 17.10 3.15 -20.60
N LEU A 19 15.85 2.66 -20.67
CA LEU A 19 15.20 1.94 -19.57
C LEU A 19 15.49 0.42 -19.57
N GLU A 20 16.13 -0.12 -20.60
CA GLU A 20 16.54 -1.52 -20.62
C GLU A 20 17.72 -1.75 -19.67
N ALA A 21 17.77 -2.94 -19.06
CA ALA A 21 18.95 -3.35 -18.29
C ALA A 21 20.13 -3.58 -19.25
N PHE A 22 21.34 -3.30 -18.80
CA PHE A 22 22.53 -3.72 -19.52
C PHE A 22 22.62 -5.26 -19.42
N ASP A 23 22.65 -5.93 -20.56
CA ASP A 23 22.91 -7.36 -20.63
C ASP A 23 24.41 -7.65 -20.46
N GLU A 24 24.78 -8.93 -20.38
CA GLU A 24 26.18 -9.33 -20.21
C GLU A 24 27.09 -8.84 -21.35
N LYS A 25 26.55 -8.66 -22.57
CA LYS A 25 27.30 -8.12 -23.72
C LYS A 25 27.53 -6.62 -23.58
N GLY A 26 26.61 -5.90 -22.93
CA GLY A 26 26.70 -4.48 -22.62
C GLY A 26 27.74 -4.12 -21.55
N HIS A 27 28.49 -5.09 -21.00
CA HIS A 27 29.56 -4.85 -20.02
C HIS A 27 30.54 -3.75 -20.46
N GLU A 28 30.91 -3.70 -21.74
CA GLU A 28 31.86 -2.70 -22.28
C GLU A 28 31.33 -1.26 -22.23
N PHE A 29 30.03 -1.06 -22.01
CA PHE A 29 29.39 0.25 -21.88
C PHE A 29 28.86 0.51 -20.45
N PHE A 30 29.00 -0.46 -19.54
CA PHE A 30 28.49 -0.38 -18.17
C PHE A 30 29.54 0.18 -17.21
N TYR A 31 29.51 1.50 -17.03
CA TYR A 31 30.47 2.25 -16.21
C TYR A 31 29.85 2.85 -14.95
N GLY A 32 30.70 3.25 -14.00
CA GLY A 32 30.29 3.94 -12.76
C GLY A 32 29.76 3.01 -11.66
N ARG A 33 29.84 1.68 -11.82
CA ARG A 33 29.40 0.69 -10.83
C ARG A 33 30.49 -0.32 -10.45
N ASP A 34 31.76 0.03 -10.69
CA ASP A 34 32.89 -0.88 -10.45
C ASP A 34 33.02 -1.26 -8.97
N HIS A 35 32.78 -0.28 -8.08
CA HIS A 35 32.85 -0.50 -6.64
C HIS A 35 31.76 -1.47 -6.16
N GLU A 36 30.50 -1.24 -6.55
CA GLU A 36 29.38 -2.09 -6.19
C GLU A 36 29.48 -3.47 -6.85
N SER A 37 30.01 -3.57 -8.07
CA SER A 37 30.26 -4.86 -8.72
C SER A 37 31.29 -5.67 -7.93
N ALA A 38 32.38 -5.03 -7.50
CA ALA A 38 33.41 -5.67 -6.68
C ALA A 38 32.90 -6.05 -5.28
N GLU A 39 32.12 -5.18 -4.64
CA GLU A 39 31.53 -5.45 -3.32
C GLU A 39 30.54 -6.63 -3.39
N LEU A 40 29.67 -6.66 -4.39
CA LEU A 40 28.73 -7.77 -4.58
C LEU A 40 29.46 -9.07 -4.87
N LEU A 41 30.48 -9.02 -5.72
CA LEU A 41 31.33 -10.17 -6.00
C LEU A 41 31.98 -10.71 -4.72
N ASN A 42 32.55 -9.85 -3.87
CA ASN A 42 33.13 -10.29 -2.59
C ASN A 42 32.11 -10.96 -1.68
N HIS A 43 30.89 -10.41 -1.57
CA HIS A 43 29.81 -11.06 -0.81
C HIS A 43 29.47 -12.44 -1.36
N VAL A 44 29.33 -12.57 -2.68
CA VAL A 44 29.08 -13.86 -3.34
C VAL A 44 30.21 -14.84 -3.04
N LEU A 45 31.46 -14.40 -3.03
CA LEU A 45 32.62 -15.26 -2.78
C LEU A 45 32.74 -15.68 -1.31
N ASP A 46 32.46 -14.79 -0.38
CA ASP A 46 32.62 -15.01 1.07
C ASP A 46 31.44 -15.78 1.67
N PHE A 47 30.24 -15.61 1.12
CA PHE A 47 29.02 -16.19 1.66
C PHE A 47 28.39 -17.22 0.72
N PRO A 48 27.71 -18.25 1.25
CA PRO A 48 27.05 -19.26 0.42
C PRO A 48 25.71 -18.77 -0.15
N VAL A 49 25.05 -17.83 0.52
CA VAL A 49 23.81 -17.17 0.09
C VAL A 49 24.03 -15.67 0.22
N THR A 50 23.83 -14.93 -0.86
CA THR A 50 23.94 -13.47 -0.90
C THR A 50 22.63 -12.87 -1.37
N ILE A 51 22.16 -11.82 -0.71
CA ILE A 51 20.96 -11.08 -1.09
C ILE A 51 21.37 -9.70 -1.62
N LEU A 52 21.06 -9.41 -2.89
CA LEU A 52 21.13 -8.07 -3.47
C LEU A 52 19.74 -7.43 -3.40
N TYR A 53 19.63 -6.26 -2.78
CA TYR A 53 18.33 -5.56 -2.73
C TYR A 53 18.46 -4.07 -3.00
N ALA A 54 17.43 -3.49 -3.62
CA ALA A 54 17.41 -2.09 -4.02
C ALA A 54 16.01 -1.62 -4.42
N ARG A 55 15.79 -0.30 -4.41
CA ARG A 55 14.65 0.32 -5.12
C ARG A 55 14.61 -0.12 -6.59
N SER A 56 13.42 -0.11 -7.16
CA SER A 56 13.26 -0.20 -8.61
C SER A 56 14.04 0.94 -9.29
N GLY A 57 14.64 0.70 -10.45
CA GLY A 57 15.42 1.72 -11.18
C GLY A 57 16.88 1.92 -10.81
N LEU A 58 17.37 1.30 -9.73
CA LEU A 58 18.79 1.42 -9.34
C LEU A 58 19.75 0.53 -10.13
N GLY A 59 19.23 -0.30 -11.05
CA GLY A 59 20.03 -1.12 -11.95
C GLY A 59 20.48 -2.47 -11.39
N LYS A 60 19.66 -3.14 -10.56
CA LYS A 60 19.98 -4.48 -10.00
C LYS A 60 20.34 -5.50 -11.10
N THR A 61 19.46 -5.69 -12.08
CA THR A 61 19.69 -6.60 -13.21
C THR A 61 20.92 -6.20 -14.02
N SER A 62 21.13 -4.90 -14.27
CA SER A 62 22.35 -4.40 -14.95
C SER A 62 23.62 -4.72 -14.15
N LEU A 63 23.59 -4.52 -12.82
CA LEU A 63 24.72 -4.84 -11.95
C LEU A 63 25.03 -6.34 -11.95
N LEU A 64 24.01 -7.19 -11.97
CA LEU A 64 24.19 -8.65 -12.07
C LEU A 64 24.78 -9.04 -13.43
N GLN A 65 24.11 -8.67 -14.52
CA GLN A 65 24.42 -9.17 -15.86
C GLN A 65 25.64 -8.48 -16.47
N ALA A 66 25.72 -7.15 -16.43
CA ALA A 66 26.82 -6.39 -17.04
C ALA A 66 27.95 -6.10 -16.04
N GLY A 67 27.70 -6.16 -14.73
CA GLY A 67 28.72 -5.96 -13.70
C GLY A 67 29.36 -7.28 -13.25
N VAL A 68 28.60 -8.13 -12.58
CA VAL A 68 29.13 -9.29 -11.84
C VAL A 68 29.38 -10.53 -12.72
N PHE A 69 28.52 -10.85 -13.68
CA PHE A 69 28.68 -12.06 -14.49
C PHE A 69 30.00 -12.10 -15.29
N PRO A 70 30.43 -11.01 -15.96
CA PRO A 70 31.73 -10.94 -16.60
C PRO A 70 32.88 -11.23 -15.63
N LEU A 71 32.80 -10.72 -14.40
CA LEU A 71 33.81 -10.94 -13.36
C LEU A 71 33.80 -12.39 -12.81
N LEU A 72 32.64 -13.04 -12.79
CA LEU A 72 32.55 -14.46 -12.42
C LEU A 72 33.19 -15.36 -13.49
N ARG A 73 32.93 -15.08 -14.78
CA ARG A 73 33.43 -15.87 -15.91
C ARG A 73 34.92 -15.64 -16.18
N ASP A 74 35.37 -14.39 -16.15
CA ASP A 74 36.74 -14.03 -16.52
C ASP A 74 37.61 -13.78 -15.28
N GLY A 75 38.48 -14.76 -15.00
CA GLY A 75 39.42 -14.67 -13.89
C GLY A 75 40.48 -13.58 -14.03
N ASP A 76 40.81 -13.13 -15.25
CA ASP A 76 41.76 -12.04 -15.46
C ASP A 76 41.09 -10.67 -15.23
N LEU A 77 39.82 -10.50 -15.64
CA LEU A 77 39.03 -9.32 -15.25
C LEU A 77 38.84 -9.27 -13.73
N ARG A 78 38.49 -10.42 -13.12
CA ARG A 78 38.36 -10.52 -11.66
C ARG A 78 39.65 -10.19 -10.93
N ALA A 79 40.80 -10.67 -11.41
CA ALA A 79 42.09 -10.43 -10.77
C ALA A 79 42.49 -8.95 -10.71
N ARG A 80 41.93 -8.10 -11.58
CA ARG A 80 42.13 -6.64 -11.53
C ARG A 80 41.45 -6.00 -10.32
N LEU A 81 40.36 -6.60 -9.84
CA LEU A 81 39.59 -6.12 -8.69
C LEU A 81 39.96 -6.89 -7.41
N VAL A 82 40.16 -8.21 -7.50
CA VAL A 82 40.42 -9.12 -6.38
C VAL A 82 41.57 -10.09 -6.74
N PRO A 83 42.83 -9.72 -6.47
CA PRO A 83 44.02 -10.45 -6.96
C PRO A 83 44.20 -11.89 -6.44
N VAL A 84 43.50 -12.28 -5.36
CA VAL A 84 43.73 -13.54 -4.62
C VAL A 84 43.00 -14.76 -5.23
N LEU A 85 42.14 -14.57 -6.25
CA LEU A 85 41.21 -15.60 -6.74
C LEU A 85 41.38 -15.98 -8.22
N ARG A 86 42.63 -16.05 -8.70
CA ARG A 86 42.92 -16.40 -10.10
C ARG A 86 42.64 -17.88 -10.44
N ASP A 87 42.75 -18.77 -9.45
CA ASP A 87 42.78 -20.23 -9.65
C ASP A 87 41.43 -20.93 -9.42
N ARG A 88 40.32 -20.20 -9.45
CA ARG A 88 38.94 -20.75 -9.37
C ARG A 88 38.04 -20.09 -10.39
N ASP A 89 37.23 -20.87 -11.07
CA ASP A 89 36.26 -20.35 -12.04
C ASP A 89 34.84 -20.44 -11.50
N PHE A 90 33.97 -19.56 -11.99
CA PHE A 90 32.58 -19.52 -11.56
C PHE A 90 31.65 -19.55 -12.78
N LEU A 91 30.54 -20.25 -12.63
CA LEU A 91 29.49 -20.32 -13.65
C LEU A 91 28.25 -19.56 -13.16
N PRO A 92 28.00 -18.32 -13.59
CA PRO A 92 26.73 -17.67 -13.30
C PRO A 92 25.60 -18.39 -14.05
N ILE A 93 24.59 -18.82 -13.30
CA ILE A 93 23.38 -19.49 -13.79
C ILE A 93 22.23 -18.54 -13.51
N TYR A 94 21.76 -17.83 -14.55
CA TYR A 94 20.68 -16.87 -14.42
C TYR A 94 19.32 -17.57 -14.46
N VAL A 95 18.50 -17.33 -13.44
CA VAL A 95 17.17 -17.91 -13.29
C VAL A 95 16.15 -16.79 -13.11
N ARG A 96 15.11 -16.83 -13.93
CA ARG A 96 13.91 -16.02 -13.79
C ARG A 96 12.70 -16.96 -13.84
N PHE A 97 11.83 -16.89 -12.84
CA PHE A 97 10.72 -17.82 -12.70
C PHE A 97 9.52 -17.42 -13.56
N GLU A 98 8.82 -18.43 -14.09
CA GLU A 98 7.52 -18.28 -14.72
C GLU A 98 6.40 -18.70 -13.76
N LEU A 99 5.63 -17.74 -13.24
CA LEU A 99 4.61 -17.95 -12.20
C LEU A 99 3.20 -18.18 -12.77
N LYS A 100 3.07 -19.07 -13.76
CA LYS A 100 1.77 -19.42 -14.38
C LYS A 100 1.13 -20.65 -13.70
N PRO A 101 -0.20 -20.77 -13.44
CA PRO A 101 -0.81 -22.01 -12.97
C PRO A 101 -0.51 -23.24 -13.81
N SER A 102 -0.23 -23.06 -15.10
CA SER A 102 0.17 -24.13 -16.02
C SER A 102 1.68 -24.32 -16.14
N SER A 103 2.49 -23.48 -15.49
CA SER A 103 3.95 -23.62 -15.49
C SER A 103 4.36 -24.87 -14.73
N ALA A 104 5.54 -25.38 -15.07
CA ALA A 104 6.19 -26.38 -14.25
C ALA A 104 6.39 -25.84 -12.81
N PRO A 105 6.40 -26.72 -11.77
CA PRO A 105 6.78 -26.33 -10.42
C PRO A 105 8.09 -25.55 -10.40
N LEU A 106 8.21 -24.57 -9.52
CA LEU A 106 9.37 -23.66 -9.48
C LEU A 106 10.69 -24.42 -9.26
N SER A 107 10.66 -25.49 -8.47
CA SER A 107 11.79 -26.41 -8.27
C SER A 107 12.24 -27.08 -9.57
N ARG A 108 11.31 -27.49 -10.43
CA ARG A 108 11.60 -28.03 -11.77
C ARG A 108 12.17 -26.96 -12.70
N GLN A 109 11.65 -25.73 -12.66
CA GLN A 109 12.20 -24.62 -13.46
C GLN A 109 13.64 -24.29 -13.05
N LEU A 110 13.91 -24.26 -11.73
CA LEU A 110 15.24 -24.06 -11.18
C LEU A 110 16.19 -25.19 -11.62
N HIS A 111 15.77 -26.44 -11.46
CA HIS A 111 16.54 -27.61 -11.88
C HIS A 111 16.88 -27.57 -13.38
N GLN A 112 15.90 -27.27 -14.23
CA GLN A 112 16.09 -27.17 -15.67
C GLN A 112 17.05 -26.03 -16.07
N SER A 113 17.00 -24.90 -15.37
CA SER A 113 17.89 -23.76 -15.62
C SER A 113 19.34 -24.09 -15.28
N VAL A 114 19.57 -24.79 -14.17
CA VAL A 114 20.89 -25.31 -13.78
C VAL A 114 21.39 -26.31 -14.80
N TYR A 115 20.57 -27.31 -15.13
CA TYR A 115 20.87 -28.33 -16.14
C TYR A 115 21.28 -27.72 -17.47
N ASN A 116 20.47 -26.79 -18.01
CA ASN A 116 20.71 -26.17 -19.31
C ASN A 116 22.01 -25.36 -19.32
N SER A 117 22.28 -24.63 -18.24
CA SER A 117 23.46 -23.78 -18.14
C SER A 117 24.76 -24.58 -18.00
N ILE A 118 24.74 -25.65 -17.21
CA ILE A 118 25.88 -26.58 -17.08
C ILE A 118 26.13 -27.27 -18.41
N ARG A 119 25.10 -27.86 -19.04
CA ARG A 119 25.23 -28.53 -20.35
C ARG A 119 25.79 -27.61 -21.43
N ALA A 120 25.40 -26.34 -21.43
CA ALA A 120 25.87 -25.36 -22.41
C ALA A 120 27.32 -24.92 -22.16
N SER A 121 27.77 -24.90 -20.90
CA SER A 121 29.07 -24.31 -20.51
C SER A 121 30.16 -25.35 -20.26
N VAL A 122 29.77 -26.57 -19.89
CA VAL A 122 30.67 -27.68 -19.51
C VAL A 122 30.19 -28.95 -20.23
N PRO A 123 30.66 -29.20 -21.48
CA PRO A 123 30.18 -30.32 -22.29
C PRO A 123 30.40 -31.71 -21.67
N ASP A 124 31.49 -31.86 -20.90
CA ASP A 124 31.87 -33.12 -20.26
C ASP A 124 31.29 -33.27 -18.84
N ALA A 125 30.44 -32.33 -18.39
CA ALA A 125 29.82 -32.43 -17.08
C ALA A 125 28.87 -33.62 -17.00
N MET A 126 28.91 -34.33 -15.88
CA MET A 126 27.90 -35.33 -15.58
C MET A 126 26.59 -34.62 -15.28
N LEU A 127 25.55 -34.96 -16.05
CA LEU A 127 24.24 -34.31 -15.97
C LEU A 127 23.35 -35.02 -14.92
N PRO A 128 22.37 -34.30 -14.32
CA PRO A 128 21.39 -34.88 -13.41
C PRO A 128 20.62 -36.06 -14.03
N LEU A 129 20.25 -37.03 -13.20
CA LEU A 129 19.30 -38.09 -13.58
C LEU A 129 17.85 -37.57 -13.56
N ASP A 130 16.94 -38.23 -14.28
CA ASP A 130 15.55 -37.76 -14.44
C ASP A 130 14.75 -37.74 -13.13
N ASP A 131 15.09 -38.60 -12.17
CA ASP A 131 14.48 -38.73 -10.85
C ASP A 131 15.29 -38.07 -9.72
N GLU A 132 16.44 -37.46 -10.05
CA GLU A 132 17.34 -36.83 -9.09
C GLU A 132 16.90 -35.39 -8.80
N SER A 133 16.80 -35.04 -7.51
CA SER A 133 16.54 -33.66 -7.10
C SER A 133 17.76 -32.76 -7.36
N LEU A 134 17.54 -31.45 -7.50
CA LEU A 134 18.65 -30.50 -7.64
C LEU A 134 19.62 -30.55 -6.44
N TRP A 135 19.10 -30.79 -5.23
CA TRP A 135 19.93 -30.94 -4.05
C TRP A 135 20.81 -32.18 -4.15
N GLU A 136 20.26 -33.34 -4.51
CA GLU A 136 21.03 -34.58 -4.69
C GLU A 136 22.14 -34.39 -5.72
N TYR A 137 21.81 -33.85 -6.90
CA TYR A 137 22.75 -33.62 -7.98
C TYR A 137 23.96 -32.76 -7.55
N LEU A 138 23.70 -31.64 -6.88
CA LEU A 138 24.75 -30.71 -6.44
C LEU A 138 25.62 -31.24 -5.29
N HIS A 139 25.17 -32.30 -4.61
CA HIS A 139 25.89 -32.93 -3.50
C HIS A 139 26.43 -34.32 -3.82
N ARG A 140 26.35 -34.80 -5.06
CA ARG A 140 26.93 -36.09 -5.42
C ARG A 140 28.44 -36.12 -5.10
N ALA A 141 28.92 -37.27 -4.68
CA ALA A 141 30.33 -37.45 -4.35
C ALA A 141 31.27 -37.32 -5.55
N ASP A 142 30.73 -37.48 -6.75
CA ASP A 142 31.38 -37.33 -8.05
C ASP A 142 30.99 -36.01 -8.77
N PHE A 143 30.33 -35.06 -8.06
CA PHE A 143 30.00 -33.76 -8.63
C PHE A 143 31.28 -32.91 -8.78
N GLU A 144 31.74 -32.79 -10.02
CA GLU A 144 32.86 -31.92 -10.38
C GLU A 144 32.56 -31.17 -11.68
N LEU A 145 32.85 -29.88 -11.70
CA LEU A 145 32.81 -29.05 -12.90
C LEU A 145 34.19 -28.45 -13.13
N TRP A 146 34.64 -28.51 -14.38
CA TRP A 146 35.97 -28.04 -14.78
C TRP A 146 35.83 -27.04 -15.93
N SER A 147 36.54 -25.92 -15.82
CA SER A 147 36.57 -24.91 -16.88
C SER A 147 37.45 -25.34 -18.05
N GLY A 148 37.32 -24.66 -19.19
CA GLY A 148 38.25 -24.84 -20.32
C GLY A 148 39.71 -24.49 -19.99
N ARG A 149 39.95 -23.84 -18.83
CA ARG A 149 41.30 -23.56 -18.28
C ARG A 149 41.77 -24.63 -17.29
N ASN A 150 41.01 -25.71 -17.12
CA ASN A 150 41.26 -26.80 -16.18
C ASN A 150 41.31 -26.35 -14.71
N TYR A 151 40.50 -25.35 -14.34
CA TYR A 151 40.26 -24.97 -12.95
C TYR A 151 38.92 -25.52 -12.47
N PRO A 152 38.81 -25.86 -11.16
CA PRO A 152 37.53 -26.17 -10.54
C PRO A 152 36.55 -25.02 -10.73
N MET A 153 35.34 -25.35 -11.18
CA MET A 153 34.28 -24.40 -11.47
C MET A 153 33.15 -24.52 -10.45
N THR A 154 32.74 -23.40 -9.84
CA THR A 154 31.63 -23.36 -8.89
C THR A 154 30.42 -22.67 -9.52
N PRO A 155 29.25 -23.32 -9.60
CA PRO A 155 28.00 -22.68 -10.00
C PRO A 155 27.60 -21.57 -9.03
N VAL A 156 27.20 -20.42 -9.58
CA VAL A 156 26.56 -19.32 -8.86
C VAL A 156 25.15 -19.20 -9.41
N ILE A 157 24.17 -19.73 -8.69
CA ILE A 157 22.77 -19.71 -9.09
C ILE A 157 22.18 -18.36 -8.69
N VAL A 158 21.70 -17.62 -9.68
CA VAL A 158 21.23 -16.25 -9.54
C VAL A 158 19.73 -16.20 -9.76
N LEU A 159 18.99 -15.94 -8.69
CA LEU A 159 17.53 -15.75 -8.73
C LEU A 159 17.26 -14.24 -8.83
N ASP A 160 16.98 -13.73 -10.03
CA ASP A 160 16.65 -12.31 -10.20
C ASP A 160 15.13 -12.08 -10.11
N GLN A 161 14.75 -10.85 -9.75
CA GLN A 161 13.36 -10.43 -9.54
C GLN A 161 12.59 -11.35 -8.58
N PHE A 162 13.23 -11.72 -7.47
CA PHE A 162 12.65 -12.63 -6.48
C PHE A 162 11.33 -12.11 -5.88
N GLU A 163 11.10 -10.79 -5.91
CA GLU A 163 9.83 -10.20 -5.52
C GLU A 163 8.62 -10.67 -6.35
N GLU A 164 8.84 -11.22 -7.55
CA GLU A 164 7.76 -11.79 -8.37
C GLU A 164 7.07 -12.96 -7.64
N LEU A 165 7.80 -13.71 -6.81
CA LEU A 165 7.24 -14.78 -5.96
C LEU A 165 6.24 -14.26 -4.92
N PHE A 166 6.42 -13.03 -4.44
CA PHE A 166 5.52 -12.42 -3.45
C PHE A 166 4.35 -11.67 -4.08
N THR A 167 4.47 -11.31 -5.36
CA THR A 167 3.46 -10.51 -6.07
C THR A 167 2.63 -11.38 -7.00
N LEU A 168 3.24 -11.93 -8.04
CA LEU A 168 2.57 -12.81 -9.00
C LEU A 168 2.29 -14.18 -8.39
N GLY A 169 3.10 -14.59 -7.42
CA GLY A 169 2.94 -15.85 -6.69
C GLY A 169 1.70 -15.91 -5.79
N GLU A 170 1.05 -14.78 -5.45
CA GLU A 170 -0.25 -14.78 -4.74
C GLU A 170 -1.33 -15.56 -5.51
N ARG A 171 -1.17 -15.71 -6.83
CA ARG A 171 -2.08 -16.47 -7.70
C ARG A 171 -1.83 -17.98 -7.69
N VAL A 172 -0.71 -18.42 -7.13
CA VAL A 172 -0.26 -19.82 -7.05
C VAL A 172 0.42 -20.11 -5.70
N PRO A 173 -0.26 -19.87 -4.56
CA PRO A 173 0.36 -19.90 -3.24
C PRO A 173 0.98 -21.27 -2.90
N ASP A 174 0.34 -22.37 -3.31
CA ASP A 174 0.81 -23.73 -3.05
C ASP A 174 2.18 -24.00 -3.70
N LEU A 175 2.40 -23.53 -4.94
CA LEU A 175 3.68 -23.69 -5.64
C LEU A 175 4.80 -22.88 -5.00
N VAL A 176 4.46 -21.70 -4.46
CA VAL A 176 5.40 -20.82 -3.78
C VAL A 176 5.79 -21.40 -2.42
N GLU A 177 4.84 -22.00 -1.70
CA GLU A 177 5.10 -22.67 -0.43
C GLU A 177 5.95 -23.93 -0.58
N GLU A 178 5.67 -24.78 -1.58
CA GLU A 178 6.50 -25.95 -1.91
C GLU A 178 7.94 -25.50 -2.22
N PHE A 179 8.09 -24.51 -3.10
CA PHE A 179 9.39 -23.98 -3.48
C PHE A 179 10.15 -23.33 -2.31
N ARG A 180 9.46 -22.68 -1.37
CA ARG A 180 10.10 -22.13 -0.17
C ARG A 180 10.86 -23.20 0.60
N ASN A 181 10.29 -24.41 0.73
CA ASN A 181 10.94 -25.51 1.43
C ASN A 181 12.16 -26.00 0.65
N ASP A 182 12.03 -26.23 -0.65
CA ASP A 182 13.13 -26.67 -1.53
C ASP A 182 14.29 -25.66 -1.54
N LEU A 183 13.97 -24.37 -1.67
CA LEU A 183 14.95 -23.29 -1.59
C LEU A 183 15.62 -23.28 -0.21
N GLY A 184 14.87 -23.54 0.86
CA GLY A 184 15.41 -23.64 2.21
C GLY A 184 16.42 -24.77 2.37
N ASP A 185 16.17 -25.92 1.75
CA ASP A 185 17.07 -27.07 1.80
C ASP A 185 18.38 -26.80 1.05
N LEU A 186 18.30 -26.13 -0.10
CA LEU A 186 19.48 -25.61 -0.79
C LEU A 186 20.18 -24.51 0.02
N ALA A 187 19.43 -23.54 0.55
CA ALA A 187 19.97 -22.35 1.22
C ALA A 187 20.67 -22.67 2.54
N GLU A 188 20.13 -23.61 3.32
CA GLU A 188 20.68 -24.05 4.59
C GLU A 188 21.58 -25.28 4.50
N ASN A 189 21.70 -25.89 3.30
CA ASN A 189 22.32 -27.20 3.12
C ASN A 189 21.66 -28.27 4.03
N ARG A 190 20.33 -28.29 4.08
CA ARG A 190 19.55 -29.33 4.78
C ARG A 190 19.28 -30.48 3.81
N ILE A 191 19.41 -31.71 4.31
CA ILE A 191 19.09 -32.91 3.53
C ILE A 191 17.57 -32.94 3.34
N PRO A 192 17.06 -33.02 2.09
CA PRO A 192 15.64 -33.14 1.80
C PRO A 192 15.00 -34.31 2.57
N ALA A 193 13.75 -34.14 3.00
CA ALA A 193 13.07 -35.07 3.90
C ALA A 193 12.89 -36.48 3.29
N ASP A 194 12.64 -36.56 1.99
CA ASP A 194 12.51 -37.79 1.22
C ASP A 194 13.85 -38.54 1.11
N LEU A 195 14.95 -37.83 0.88
CA LEU A 195 16.31 -38.39 0.89
C LEU A 195 16.71 -38.87 2.28
N ALA A 196 16.40 -38.09 3.32
CA ALA A 196 16.68 -38.48 4.70
C ALA A 196 15.94 -39.78 5.09
N ALA A 197 14.70 -39.97 4.62
CA ALA A 197 13.97 -41.23 4.80
C ALA A 197 14.66 -42.39 4.08
N ARG A 198 15.07 -42.21 2.81
CA ARG A 198 15.80 -43.22 2.04
C ARG A 198 17.14 -43.61 2.66
N MET A 199 17.88 -42.64 3.21
CA MET A 199 19.15 -42.89 3.92
C MET A 199 18.96 -43.66 5.22
N LYS A 200 17.80 -43.52 5.87
CA LYS A 200 17.46 -44.29 7.08
C LYS A 200 17.19 -45.76 6.76
N ASP A 201 16.64 -46.03 5.59
CA ASP A 201 16.31 -47.38 5.13
C ASP A 201 17.53 -48.09 4.50
N ASP A 202 18.44 -47.35 3.87
CA ASP A 202 19.68 -47.88 3.27
C ASP A 202 20.88 -46.94 3.50
N GLU A 203 21.81 -47.37 4.36
CA GLU A 203 23.02 -46.62 4.73
C GLU A 203 23.97 -46.41 3.53
N ALA A 204 23.90 -47.25 2.49
CA ALA A 204 24.73 -47.10 1.28
C ALA A 204 24.31 -45.87 0.44
N VAL A 205 23.08 -45.36 0.61
CA VAL A 205 22.60 -44.15 -0.08
C VAL A 205 23.40 -42.93 0.38
N ALA A 206 23.71 -42.85 1.68
CA ALA A 206 24.46 -41.72 2.25
C ALA A 206 25.87 -41.59 1.65
N GLY A 207 26.52 -42.73 1.34
CA GLY A 207 27.87 -42.77 0.76
C GLY A 207 27.98 -42.21 -0.65
N ARG A 208 26.85 -41.91 -1.32
CA ARG A 208 26.82 -41.31 -2.66
C ARG A 208 26.96 -39.79 -2.65
N PHE A 209 26.88 -39.15 -1.48
CA PHE A 209 26.81 -37.70 -1.35
C PHE A 209 27.88 -37.13 -0.42
N GLN A 210 28.39 -35.94 -0.75
CA GLN A 210 29.23 -35.12 0.12
C GLN A 210 28.36 -34.14 0.93
N LEU A 211 27.70 -34.64 1.98
CA LEU A 211 26.67 -33.91 2.75
C LEU A 211 27.16 -32.61 3.43
N ARG A 212 28.48 -32.42 3.59
CA ARG A 212 29.08 -31.24 4.24
C ARG A 212 29.66 -30.23 3.26
N SER A 213 29.89 -30.61 2.01
CA SER A 213 30.44 -29.70 1.01
C SER A 213 29.31 -28.91 0.36
N ARG A 214 29.52 -27.62 0.14
CA ARG A 214 28.60 -26.81 -0.64
C ARG A 214 29.31 -26.37 -1.92
N ASN A 215 29.05 -27.09 -2.99
CA ASN A 215 29.75 -26.93 -4.27
C ASN A 215 29.11 -25.88 -5.19
N TYR A 216 28.25 -25.01 -4.63
CA TYR A 216 27.53 -23.97 -5.34
C TYR A 216 27.28 -22.76 -4.41
N LYS A 217 26.88 -21.65 -5.01
CA LYS A 217 26.51 -20.41 -4.33
C LYS A 217 25.14 -19.93 -4.81
N LEU A 218 24.40 -19.25 -3.92
CA LEU A 218 23.11 -18.62 -4.23
C LEU A 218 23.25 -17.10 -4.17
N LEU A 219 22.76 -16.42 -5.20
CA LEU A 219 22.62 -14.97 -5.23
C LEU A 219 21.16 -14.63 -5.56
N ILE A 220 20.50 -13.90 -4.68
CA ILE A 220 19.08 -13.57 -4.84
C ILE A 220 18.95 -12.05 -4.93
N SER A 221 18.32 -11.57 -6.00
CA SER A 221 18.04 -10.15 -6.21
C SER A 221 16.56 -9.88 -5.97
N LEU A 222 16.26 -8.87 -5.13
CA LEU A 222 14.89 -8.44 -4.88
C LEU A 222 14.73 -6.92 -4.78
N ARG A 223 13.50 -6.46 -4.97
CA ARG A 223 13.11 -5.09 -4.61
C ARG A 223 13.10 -4.88 -3.10
N GLU A 224 13.63 -3.73 -2.67
CA GLU A 224 13.71 -3.42 -1.23
C GLU A 224 12.34 -3.33 -0.53
N ASP A 225 11.29 -2.95 -1.27
CA ASP A 225 9.90 -2.92 -0.79
C ASP A 225 9.39 -4.30 -0.34
N PHE A 226 10.03 -5.38 -0.79
CA PHE A 226 9.68 -6.77 -0.49
C PHE A 226 10.62 -7.43 0.52
N LEU A 227 11.52 -6.65 1.15
CA LEU A 227 12.28 -7.14 2.30
C LEU A 227 11.37 -7.69 3.42
N PRO A 228 10.23 -7.06 3.78
CA PRO A 228 9.34 -7.62 4.80
C PRO A 228 8.82 -9.03 4.44
N ALA A 229 8.46 -9.27 3.18
CA ALA A 229 8.04 -10.60 2.73
C ALA A 229 9.21 -11.62 2.79
N LEU A 230 10.43 -11.17 2.49
CA LEU A 230 11.63 -12.00 2.66
C LEU A 230 11.94 -12.29 4.15
N GLU A 231 11.57 -11.39 5.07
CA GLU A 231 11.71 -11.62 6.53
C GLU A 231 10.83 -12.76 7.03
N GLU A 232 9.64 -12.95 6.46
CA GLU A 232 8.80 -14.12 6.77
C GLU A 232 9.51 -15.42 6.39
N TRP A 233 10.17 -15.44 5.22
CA TRP A 233 10.94 -16.59 4.76
C TRP A 233 12.20 -16.82 5.58
N ARG A 234 12.78 -15.76 6.18
CA ARG A 234 13.97 -15.87 7.05
C ARG A 234 13.70 -16.74 8.29
N GLN A 235 12.45 -16.81 8.77
CA GLN A 235 12.10 -17.68 9.89
C GLN A 235 12.35 -19.16 9.57
N VAL A 236 12.16 -19.55 8.30
CA VAL A 236 12.39 -20.92 7.80
C VAL A 236 13.77 -21.08 7.18
N ILE A 237 14.33 -20.00 6.62
CA ILE A 237 15.61 -19.95 5.91
C ILE A 237 16.50 -18.84 6.48
N PRO A 238 17.10 -19.02 7.67
CA PRO A 238 17.95 -18.02 8.32
C PRO A 238 19.07 -17.43 7.44
N ALA A 239 19.60 -18.17 6.48
CA ALA A 239 20.65 -17.77 5.54
C ALA A 239 20.27 -16.55 4.70
N LEU A 240 18.97 -16.34 4.44
CA LEU A 240 18.47 -15.14 3.76
C LEU A 240 18.73 -13.84 4.55
N GLY A 241 19.06 -13.94 5.84
CA GLY A 241 19.40 -12.81 6.71
C GLY A 241 20.89 -12.50 6.85
N ARG A 242 21.79 -13.39 6.41
CA ARG A 242 23.21 -13.36 6.83
C ARG A 242 24.09 -12.44 6.01
N ALA A 243 23.93 -12.42 4.69
CA ALA A 243 24.73 -11.60 3.80
C ALA A 243 23.82 -10.84 2.84
N ARG A 244 23.69 -9.53 3.07
CA ARG A 244 22.82 -8.67 2.29
C ARG A 244 23.56 -7.40 1.87
N MET A 245 23.45 -7.07 0.59
CA MET A 245 24.00 -5.85 0.02
C MET A 245 22.86 -4.98 -0.51
N ARG A 246 22.78 -3.75 -0.01
CA ARG A 246 21.87 -2.74 -0.55
C ARG A 246 22.53 -1.99 -1.69
N LEU A 247 21.98 -2.07 -2.90
CA LEU A 247 22.42 -1.21 -3.99
C LEU A 247 21.82 0.19 -3.81
N ARG A 248 22.70 1.21 -3.78
CA ARG A 248 22.33 2.61 -3.61
C ARG A 248 22.25 3.34 -4.96
N PRO A 249 21.63 4.54 -5.02
CA PRO A 249 21.76 5.42 -6.18
C PRO A 249 23.23 5.66 -6.56
N LEU A 250 23.47 6.06 -7.82
CA LEU A 250 24.80 6.47 -8.24
C LEU A 250 25.16 7.78 -7.55
N ARG A 251 26.37 7.89 -7.00
CA ARG A 251 26.88 9.21 -6.62
C ARG A 251 27.09 10.02 -7.89
N ALA A 252 26.93 11.33 -7.84
CA ALA A 252 27.12 12.19 -9.01
C ALA A 252 28.49 11.98 -9.70
N ALA A 253 29.55 11.72 -8.95
CA ALA A 253 30.86 11.38 -9.50
C ALA A 253 30.84 10.07 -10.32
N ASP A 254 30.19 9.03 -9.81
CA ASP A 254 30.05 7.75 -10.50
C ASP A 254 29.09 7.86 -11.70
N GLY A 255 28.05 8.68 -11.59
CA GLY A 255 27.16 9.05 -12.69
C GLY A 255 27.90 9.78 -13.83
N LEU A 256 28.87 10.63 -13.50
CA LEU A 256 29.73 11.28 -14.50
C LEU A 256 30.55 10.24 -15.26
N VAL A 257 31.12 9.26 -14.58
CA VAL A 257 31.85 8.15 -15.22
C VAL A 257 30.90 7.35 -16.13
N ALA A 258 29.68 7.02 -15.65
CA ALA A 258 28.67 6.30 -16.41
C ALA A 258 28.22 7.00 -17.70
N VAL A 259 28.22 8.34 -17.71
CA VAL A 259 27.88 9.14 -18.91
C VAL A 259 29.10 9.35 -19.80
N TYR A 260 30.25 9.71 -19.23
CA TYR A 260 31.37 10.19 -20.02
C TYR A 260 32.19 9.05 -20.67
N GLU A 261 32.54 8.01 -19.91
CA GLU A 261 33.42 6.93 -20.40
C GLU A 261 32.92 6.23 -21.67
N PRO A 262 31.65 5.80 -21.77
CA PRO A 262 31.20 5.10 -22.96
C PRO A 262 31.00 6.04 -24.17
N ALA A 263 31.06 7.37 -23.97
CA ALA A 263 30.73 8.40 -24.96
C ALA A 263 31.80 9.50 -25.09
N THR A 264 33.06 9.21 -24.76
CA THR A 264 34.18 10.17 -24.79
C THR A 264 34.38 10.88 -26.13
N HIS A 265 33.96 10.26 -27.24
CA HIS A 265 34.02 10.82 -28.60
C HIS A 265 32.78 11.65 -28.98
N LEU A 266 31.68 11.53 -28.23
CA LEU A 266 30.41 12.21 -28.50
C LEU A 266 30.25 13.50 -27.67
N MET A 267 30.78 13.55 -26.44
CA MET A 267 30.65 14.71 -25.55
C MET A 267 31.92 15.01 -24.74
N THR A 268 32.06 16.24 -24.26
CA THR A 268 33.14 16.63 -23.34
C THR A 268 32.77 16.29 -21.89
N ALA A 269 33.78 16.13 -21.02
CA ALA A 269 33.56 15.89 -19.60
C ALA A 269 32.78 17.04 -18.91
N ALA A 270 32.96 18.28 -19.38
CA ALA A 270 32.21 19.43 -18.89
C ALA A 270 30.71 19.33 -19.22
N LEU A 271 30.38 18.87 -20.43
CA LEU A 271 28.99 18.65 -20.85
C LEU A 271 28.36 17.48 -20.10
N ALA A 272 29.10 16.37 -19.94
CA ALA A 272 28.65 15.22 -19.12
C ALA A 272 28.36 15.63 -17.67
N ARG A 273 29.19 16.51 -17.09
CA ARG A 273 28.95 17.07 -15.75
C ARG A 273 27.65 17.86 -15.68
N ARG A 274 27.34 18.66 -16.71
CA ARG A 274 26.06 19.37 -16.78
C ARG A 274 24.87 18.43 -16.88
N VAL A 275 24.96 17.36 -17.67
CA VAL A 275 23.92 16.32 -17.77
C VAL A 275 23.64 15.71 -16.39
N VAL A 276 24.69 15.30 -15.68
CA VAL A 276 24.56 14.72 -14.34
C VAL A 276 23.97 15.74 -13.35
N GLY A 277 24.42 16.99 -13.38
CA GLY A 277 23.92 18.06 -12.51
C GLY A 277 22.42 18.35 -12.71
N ILE A 278 21.94 18.30 -13.96
CA ILE A 278 20.50 18.45 -14.27
C ILE A 278 19.69 17.34 -13.59
N ILE A 279 20.15 16.09 -13.69
CA ILE A 279 19.44 14.92 -13.14
C ILE A 279 19.54 14.87 -11.61
N ALA A 280 20.66 15.33 -11.05
CA ALA A 280 20.87 15.48 -9.61
C ALA A 280 20.05 16.63 -8.99
N GLY A 281 19.38 17.46 -9.80
CA GLY A 281 18.55 18.57 -9.33
C GLY A 281 19.32 19.82 -8.90
N GLU A 282 20.58 19.98 -9.35
CA GLU A 282 21.39 21.16 -9.03
C GLU A 282 20.93 22.38 -9.85
N SER A 283 20.37 23.40 -9.18
CA SER A 283 19.99 24.67 -9.83
C SER A 283 21.21 25.56 -10.09
N ARG A 284 21.14 26.38 -11.14
CA ARG A 284 22.26 27.17 -11.73
C ARG A 284 23.07 28.05 -10.76
N ASP A 285 22.57 28.37 -9.57
CA ASP A 285 23.18 29.37 -8.68
C ASP A 285 24.51 28.94 -8.05
N THR A 286 24.88 27.66 -8.10
CA THR A 286 26.21 27.18 -7.67
C THR A 286 27.20 26.97 -8.82
N ALA A 287 26.73 26.93 -10.07
CA ALA A 287 27.56 26.58 -11.22
C ALA A 287 28.31 27.78 -11.85
N ALA A 288 27.92 29.02 -11.54
CA ALA A 288 28.46 30.22 -12.18
C ALA A 288 29.60 30.91 -11.40
N THR A 289 29.86 30.55 -10.14
CA THR A 289 30.83 31.25 -9.29
C THR A 289 32.16 30.53 -9.04
N ASP A 290 32.32 29.26 -9.45
CA ASP A 290 33.55 28.48 -9.17
C ASP A 290 34.13 27.79 -10.41
N ALA A 291 34.13 28.48 -11.56
CA ALA A 291 34.68 27.95 -12.82
C ALA A 291 36.22 27.85 -12.86
N ASP A 292 36.96 28.07 -11.76
CA ASP A 292 38.43 28.14 -11.81
C ASP A 292 39.17 27.49 -10.61
N ARG A 293 38.57 26.50 -9.94
CA ARG A 293 39.27 25.66 -8.95
C ARG A 293 39.12 24.16 -9.25
N PRO A 294 40.22 23.43 -9.49
CA PRO A 294 40.16 21.98 -9.60
C PRO A 294 40.04 21.36 -8.19
N GLY A 295 38.82 21.01 -7.80
CA GLY A 295 38.56 20.26 -6.57
C GLY A 295 37.07 20.11 -6.22
N ASP A 296 36.56 18.87 -6.29
CA ASP A 296 35.58 18.24 -5.39
C ASP A 296 34.30 18.99 -4.95
N HIS A 297 33.51 19.54 -5.88
CA HIS A 297 32.15 19.99 -5.54
C HIS A 297 31.08 19.59 -6.58
N LEU A 298 31.02 18.31 -6.97
CA LEU A 298 29.70 17.69 -7.14
C LEU A 298 29.36 17.10 -5.76
N GLY A 299 28.35 17.67 -5.11
CA GLY A 299 27.97 17.29 -3.75
C GLY A 299 27.50 15.84 -3.64
N SER A 300 27.07 15.44 -2.45
CA SER A 300 26.48 14.14 -2.12
C SER A 300 25.11 13.90 -2.80
N SER A 301 24.90 14.43 -3.99
CA SER A 301 23.68 14.33 -4.76
C SER A 301 23.60 12.96 -5.43
N ASP A 302 22.54 12.23 -5.10
CA ASP A 302 22.27 10.89 -5.62
C ASP A 302 21.58 10.99 -6.99
N VAL A 303 22.02 10.15 -7.93
CA VAL A 303 21.54 10.08 -9.30
C VAL A 303 20.89 8.72 -9.54
N GLU A 304 19.66 8.72 -10.05
CA GLU A 304 18.98 7.48 -10.39
C GLU A 304 19.52 6.94 -11.74
N PRO A 305 20.11 5.72 -11.79
CA PRO A 305 20.75 5.19 -13.00
C PRO A 305 19.79 5.01 -14.18
N ALA A 306 18.56 4.56 -13.93
CA ALA A 306 17.55 4.40 -14.98
C ALA A 306 17.16 5.75 -15.61
N LEU A 307 17.04 6.80 -14.78
CA LEU A 307 16.77 8.16 -15.25
C LEU A 307 17.96 8.72 -16.04
N LEU A 308 19.18 8.47 -15.56
CA LEU A 308 20.42 8.86 -16.22
C LEU A 308 20.57 8.22 -17.62
N SER A 309 20.35 6.91 -17.69
CA SER A 309 20.41 6.15 -18.94
C SER A 309 19.31 6.60 -19.91
N LEU A 310 18.07 6.81 -19.43
CA LEU A 310 16.98 7.34 -20.25
C LEU A 310 17.29 8.75 -20.79
N PHE A 311 17.75 9.66 -19.94
CA PHE A 311 18.11 11.01 -20.36
C PHE A 311 19.19 10.98 -21.45
N CYS A 312 20.26 10.20 -21.24
CA CYS A 312 21.34 10.12 -22.22
C CYS A 312 20.88 9.46 -23.53
N ARG A 313 19.96 8.49 -23.45
CA ARG A 313 19.33 7.88 -24.63
C ARG A 313 18.55 8.92 -25.43
N GLU A 314 17.63 9.64 -24.79
CA GLU A 314 16.79 10.64 -25.46
C GLU A 314 17.62 11.78 -26.03
N LEU A 315 18.62 12.25 -25.29
CA LEU A 315 19.56 13.26 -25.77
C LEU A 315 20.29 12.77 -27.04
N ASN A 316 20.69 11.50 -27.09
CA ASN A 316 21.38 10.93 -28.24
C ASN A 316 20.45 10.77 -29.46
N GLU A 317 19.18 10.42 -29.24
CA GLU A 317 18.19 10.36 -30.31
C GLU A 317 17.89 11.75 -30.89
N GLU A 318 17.81 12.78 -30.04
CA GLU A 318 17.63 14.16 -30.50
C GLU A 318 18.87 14.69 -31.25
N ARG A 319 20.08 14.38 -30.77
CA ARG A 319 21.33 14.66 -31.49
C ARG A 319 21.29 14.09 -32.91
N LYS A 320 20.85 12.83 -33.04
CA LYS A 320 20.71 12.13 -34.33
C LYS A 320 19.64 12.77 -35.20
N ARG A 321 18.48 13.11 -34.65
CA ARG A 321 17.41 13.84 -35.37
C ARG A 321 17.89 15.17 -35.94
N ARG A 322 18.73 15.90 -35.20
CA ARG A 322 19.34 17.16 -35.65
C ARG A 322 20.53 16.96 -36.61
N GLY A 323 20.95 15.72 -36.87
CA GLY A 323 22.09 15.40 -37.74
C GLY A 323 23.43 15.85 -37.15
N GLN A 324 23.54 15.98 -35.83
CA GLN A 324 24.74 16.48 -35.16
C GLN A 324 25.75 15.35 -34.88
N PRO A 325 27.05 15.55 -35.13
CA PRO A 325 28.06 14.52 -34.86
C PRO A 325 28.41 14.38 -33.37
N GLN A 326 28.22 15.44 -32.57
CA GLN A 326 28.53 15.51 -31.14
C GLN A 326 27.42 16.22 -30.38
N PHE A 327 27.38 16.05 -29.06
CA PHE A 327 26.48 16.79 -28.17
C PHE A 327 26.98 18.24 -27.98
N ASP A 328 26.08 19.22 -28.02
CA ASP A 328 26.37 20.63 -27.76
C ASP A 328 25.59 21.17 -26.54
N GLU A 329 25.91 22.40 -26.13
CA GLU A 329 25.28 23.03 -24.96
C GLU A 329 23.80 23.33 -25.17
N GLN A 330 23.40 23.63 -26.41
CA GLN A 330 22.03 24.00 -26.75
C GLN A 330 21.11 22.78 -26.64
N LEU A 331 21.56 21.63 -27.12
CA LEU A 331 20.86 20.35 -27.04
C LEU A 331 20.55 19.96 -25.59
N VAL A 332 21.50 20.16 -24.68
CA VAL A 332 21.32 19.87 -23.25
C VAL A 332 20.38 20.88 -22.58
N GLU A 333 20.43 22.16 -22.94
CA GLU A 333 19.50 23.17 -22.39
C GLU A 333 18.07 22.99 -22.92
N ASP A 334 17.89 22.63 -24.18
CA ASP A 334 16.57 22.29 -24.74
C ASP A 334 15.97 21.07 -24.00
N ALA A 335 16.82 20.12 -23.60
CA ALA A 335 16.45 18.95 -22.83
C ALA A 335 16.21 19.22 -21.33
N LYS A 336 16.44 20.45 -20.83
CA LYS A 336 16.37 20.76 -19.39
C LYS A 336 14.94 20.80 -18.79
N GLY A 337 13.88 20.80 -19.61
CA GLY A 337 12.51 20.63 -19.11
C GLY A 337 12.36 19.34 -18.29
N ASP A 338 11.23 19.12 -17.62
CA ASP A 338 10.97 17.81 -16.99
C ASP A 338 11.02 16.73 -18.09
N ILE A 339 12.16 16.06 -18.21
CA ILE A 339 12.49 15.15 -19.32
C ILE A 339 11.52 13.99 -19.34
N LEU A 340 11.10 13.52 -18.16
CA LEU A 340 10.10 12.47 -18.07
C LEU A 340 8.76 12.99 -18.57
N SER A 341 8.37 14.22 -18.22
CA SER A 341 7.14 14.84 -18.74
C SER A 341 7.20 15.08 -20.24
N ASN A 342 8.34 15.54 -20.76
CA ASN A 342 8.54 15.78 -22.18
C ASN A 342 8.58 14.46 -22.98
N TYR A 343 9.29 13.45 -22.48
CA TYR A 343 9.32 12.11 -23.04
C TYR A 343 7.91 11.51 -23.06
N TYR A 344 7.20 11.49 -21.92
CA TYR A 344 5.84 11.00 -21.84
C TYR A 344 4.92 11.75 -22.83
N SER A 345 5.00 13.08 -22.83
CA SER A 345 4.21 13.93 -23.73
C SER A 345 4.51 13.64 -25.19
N SER A 346 5.78 13.48 -25.58
CA SER A 346 6.17 13.12 -26.94
C SER A 346 5.71 11.72 -27.35
N CYS A 347 5.54 10.81 -26.38
CA CYS A 347 5.01 9.48 -26.63
C CYS A 347 3.52 9.51 -26.94
N VAL A 348 2.75 10.34 -26.22
CA VAL A 348 1.29 10.39 -26.31
C VAL A 348 0.72 11.53 -27.18
N SER A 349 1.53 12.54 -27.55
CA SER A 349 1.05 13.74 -28.28
C SER A 349 0.44 13.46 -29.63
N ASP A 350 0.95 12.44 -30.32
CA ASP A 350 0.52 12.06 -31.67
C ASP A 350 -0.65 11.05 -31.64
N LEU A 351 -1.13 10.69 -30.44
CA LEU A 351 -2.11 9.63 -30.22
C LEU A 351 -3.46 10.21 -29.76
N PRO A 352 -4.57 9.48 -29.97
CA PRO A 352 -5.88 9.89 -29.47
C PRO A 352 -5.87 10.05 -27.94
N PRO A 353 -6.60 11.02 -27.36
CA PRO A 353 -6.65 11.25 -25.91
C PRO A 353 -7.10 10.04 -25.09
N CYS A 354 -7.84 9.09 -25.69
CA CYS A 354 -8.24 7.85 -25.02
C CYS A 354 -7.06 6.95 -24.67
N VAL A 355 -5.98 6.97 -25.47
CA VAL A 355 -4.78 6.17 -25.25
C VAL A 355 -4.00 6.71 -24.06
N ALA A 356 -3.81 8.04 -23.97
CA ALA A 356 -3.21 8.68 -22.79
C ALA A 356 -4.03 8.36 -21.52
N ARG A 357 -5.37 8.48 -21.59
CA ARG A 357 -6.25 8.15 -20.47
C ARG A 357 -6.12 6.68 -20.03
N PHE A 358 -5.99 5.75 -20.97
CA PHE A 358 -5.74 4.33 -20.68
C PHE A 358 -4.41 4.14 -19.95
N ILE A 359 -3.32 4.71 -20.46
CA ILE A 359 -2.00 4.63 -19.82
C ILE A 359 -2.05 5.21 -18.40
N GLU A 360 -2.67 6.38 -18.24
CA GLU A 360 -2.81 7.07 -16.96
C GLU A 360 -3.72 6.38 -15.95
N SER A 361 -4.74 5.65 -16.40
CA SER A 361 -5.79 5.15 -15.51
C SER A 361 -5.69 3.64 -15.27
N GLU A 362 -5.24 2.87 -16.26
CA GLU A 362 -5.22 1.41 -16.24
C GLU A 362 -3.82 0.84 -16.03
N LEU A 363 -2.78 1.48 -16.58
CA LEU A 363 -1.38 1.00 -16.47
C LEU A 363 -0.65 1.55 -15.23
N ILE A 364 -1.29 2.44 -14.48
CA ILE A 364 -0.89 2.80 -13.13
C ILE A 364 -2.09 2.73 -12.19
N THR A 365 -1.86 2.28 -10.95
CA THR A 365 -2.88 2.26 -9.90
C THR A 365 -3.25 3.69 -9.45
N GLU A 366 -4.34 3.86 -8.70
CA GLU A 366 -4.70 5.17 -8.11
C GLU A 366 -3.56 5.77 -7.27
N LYS A 367 -2.73 4.95 -6.63
CA LYS A 367 -1.58 5.41 -5.82
C LYS A 367 -0.32 5.72 -6.66
N GLY A 368 -0.32 5.40 -7.96
CA GLY A 368 0.82 5.64 -8.87
C GLY A 368 1.86 4.53 -8.91
N PHE A 369 1.48 3.30 -8.54
CA PHE A 369 2.30 2.12 -8.81
C PHE A 369 2.01 1.56 -10.20
N ARG A 370 3.00 0.95 -10.85
CA ARG A 370 2.83 0.28 -12.14
C ARG A 370 1.78 -0.84 -12.03
N ASN A 371 0.94 -0.95 -13.04
CA ASN A 371 -0.07 -1.98 -13.20
C ASN A 371 0.06 -2.62 -14.59
N SER A 372 -0.67 -3.72 -14.81
CA SER A 372 -0.63 -4.47 -16.07
C SER A 372 -2.00 -4.77 -16.62
N TYR A 373 -2.14 -4.71 -17.95
CA TYR A 373 -3.41 -4.87 -18.64
C TYR A 373 -3.32 -5.89 -19.78
N PRO A 374 -4.28 -6.83 -19.95
CA PRO A 374 -4.24 -7.80 -21.05
C PRO A 374 -4.25 -7.13 -22.43
N ARG A 375 -3.34 -7.52 -23.34
CA ARG A 375 -3.29 -6.99 -24.72
C ARG A 375 -4.59 -7.26 -25.46
N GLU A 376 -5.12 -8.48 -25.31
CA GLU A 376 -6.35 -8.92 -25.98
C GLU A 376 -7.57 -8.08 -25.60
N ASP A 377 -7.57 -7.51 -24.39
CA ASP A 377 -8.63 -6.61 -23.93
C ASP A 377 -8.33 -5.15 -24.30
N ALA A 378 -7.08 -4.70 -24.20
CA ALA A 378 -6.70 -3.32 -24.48
C ALA A 378 -6.81 -2.92 -25.96
N VAL A 379 -6.38 -3.80 -26.87
CA VAL A 379 -6.34 -3.52 -28.32
C VAL A 379 -7.73 -3.30 -28.96
N PRO A 380 -8.81 -3.99 -28.53
CA PRO A 380 -10.14 -3.69 -29.04
C PRO A 380 -10.85 -2.53 -28.31
N THR A 381 -10.42 -2.15 -27.10
CA THR A 381 -11.19 -1.21 -26.24
C THR A 381 -10.53 0.16 -26.03
N HIS A 382 -9.20 0.25 -26.03
CA HIS A 382 -8.48 1.43 -25.56
C HIS A 382 -7.47 2.00 -26.57
N LEU A 383 -6.88 1.18 -27.42
CA LEU A 383 -5.83 1.54 -28.38
C LEU A 383 -5.76 0.52 -29.51
N THR A 384 -5.20 0.83 -30.68
CA THR A 384 -5.04 -0.13 -31.78
C THR A 384 -3.69 -0.87 -31.75
N ASN A 385 -3.52 -1.94 -32.53
CA ASN A 385 -2.21 -2.63 -32.63
C ASN A 385 -1.10 -1.68 -33.12
N ASP A 386 -1.40 -0.80 -34.07
CA ASP A 386 -0.41 0.15 -34.59
C ASP A 386 0.01 1.17 -33.53
N GLU A 387 -0.94 1.65 -32.72
CA GLU A 387 -0.66 2.55 -31.59
C GLU A 387 0.13 1.85 -30.49
N LEU A 388 -0.17 0.57 -30.22
CA LEU A 388 0.58 -0.26 -29.28
C LEU A 388 2.03 -0.44 -29.73
N ASP A 389 2.22 -0.82 -30.99
CA ASP A 389 3.54 -1.03 -31.58
C ASP A 389 4.34 0.30 -31.62
N GLN A 390 3.67 1.43 -31.85
CA GLN A 390 4.29 2.75 -31.73
C GLN A 390 4.73 3.04 -30.29
N LEU A 391 3.90 2.77 -29.28
CA LEU A 391 4.22 2.98 -27.86
C LEU A 391 5.32 2.04 -27.34
N ILE A 392 5.37 0.81 -27.85
CA ILE A 392 6.45 -0.14 -27.60
C ILE A 392 7.73 0.30 -28.30
N GLY A 393 7.64 0.76 -29.54
CA GLY A 393 8.76 1.32 -30.30
C GLY A 393 9.36 2.56 -29.62
N LYS A 394 8.50 3.44 -29.08
CA LYS A 394 8.89 4.57 -28.24
C LYS A 394 9.28 4.16 -26.81
N ARG A 395 9.26 2.88 -26.46
CA ARG A 395 9.65 2.31 -25.14
C ARG A 395 8.90 2.90 -23.95
N LEU A 396 7.71 3.45 -24.16
CA LEU A 396 6.82 3.84 -23.07
C LEU A 396 6.17 2.58 -22.48
N LEU A 397 5.79 1.65 -23.35
CA LEU A 397 5.15 0.39 -23.00
C LEU A 397 6.04 -0.81 -23.36
N ARG A 398 5.85 -1.90 -22.64
CA ARG A 398 6.39 -3.21 -23.01
C ARG A 398 5.29 -4.27 -22.97
N LEU A 399 5.49 -5.30 -23.77
CA LEU A 399 4.70 -6.52 -23.67
C LEU A 399 5.41 -7.49 -22.75
N GLU A 400 4.73 -7.93 -21.71
CA GLU A 400 5.14 -9.07 -20.93
C GLU A 400 4.24 -10.25 -21.21
N GLU A 401 4.86 -11.42 -21.39
CA GLU A 401 4.15 -12.64 -21.65
C GLU A 401 3.73 -13.29 -20.33
N HIS A 402 2.45 -13.14 -20.00
CA HIS A 402 1.84 -13.66 -18.78
C HIS A 402 0.79 -14.71 -19.15
N TYR A 403 0.94 -15.95 -18.70
CA TYR A 403 0.00 -17.05 -18.97
C TYR A 403 -0.27 -17.38 -20.45
N GLY A 404 0.70 -17.14 -21.36
CA GLY A 404 0.49 -17.33 -22.80
C GLY A 404 -0.36 -16.24 -23.46
N ALA A 405 -0.74 -15.22 -22.67
CA ALA A 405 -1.38 -14.00 -23.12
C ALA A 405 -0.38 -12.84 -22.98
N GLN A 406 -0.33 -11.97 -23.96
CA GLN A 406 0.51 -10.77 -23.88
C GLN A 406 -0.20 -9.73 -23.00
N ARG A 407 0.51 -9.13 -22.05
CA ARG A 407 0.05 -8.02 -21.23
C ARG A 407 0.86 -6.78 -21.51
N ILE A 408 0.20 -5.63 -21.48
CA ILE A 408 0.76 -4.31 -21.69
C ILE A 408 1.07 -3.71 -20.31
N GLU A 409 2.29 -3.22 -20.14
CA GLU A 409 2.74 -2.54 -18.93
C GLU A 409 3.61 -1.32 -19.28
N LEU A 410 3.77 -0.39 -18.34
CA LEU A 410 4.84 0.60 -18.43
C LEU A 410 6.20 -0.11 -18.42
N THR A 411 7.14 0.37 -19.24
CA THR A 411 8.47 -0.23 -19.33
C THR A 411 9.24 -0.19 -18.00
N HIS A 412 9.03 0.87 -17.20
CA HIS A 412 9.81 1.12 -15.98
C HIS A 412 9.06 1.97 -14.94
N ASP A 413 9.37 1.78 -13.65
CA ASP A 413 8.69 2.46 -12.52
C ASP A 413 8.98 3.96 -12.43
N VAL A 414 10.12 4.42 -12.95
CA VAL A 414 10.46 5.87 -13.06
C VAL A 414 9.37 6.64 -13.81
N LEU A 415 8.66 5.99 -14.73
CA LEU A 415 7.58 6.61 -15.51
C LEU A 415 6.29 6.75 -14.71
N THR A 416 6.09 6.02 -13.61
CA THR A 416 4.80 6.06 -12.89
C THR A 416 4.56 7.41 -12.24
N GLY A 417 5.62 8.08 -11.77
CA GLY A 417 5.56 9.42 -11.18
C GLY A 417 5.03 10.45 -12.18
N VAL A 418 5.60 10.47 -13.38
CA VAL A 418 5.19 11.42 -14.43
C VAL A 418 3.80 11.11 -14.99
N VAL A 419 3.49 9.84 -15.20
CA VAL A 419 2.16 9.41 -15.68
C VAL A 419 1.10 9.79 -14.63
N ARG A 420 1.39 9.63 -13.34
CA ARG A 420 0.51 10.08 -12.25
C ARG A 420 0.32 11.59 -12.26
N GLU A 421 1.38 12.37 -12.44
CA GLU A 421 1.26 13.83 -12.49
C GLU A 421 0.39 14.30 -13.66
N HIS A 422 0.57 13.73 -14.86
CA HIS A 422 -0.29 14.03 -16.02
C HIS A 422 -1.75 13.65 -15.78
N ARG A 423 -1.99 12.48 -15.18
CA ARG A 423 -3.34 12.05 -14.77
C ARG A 423 -4.00 13.02 -13.80
N ASP A 424 -3.28 13.39 -12.75
CA ASP A 424 -3.82 14.22 -11.67
C ASP A 424 -4.08 15.66 -12.18
N ARG A 425 -3.19 16.18 -13.05
CA ARG A 425 -3.38 17.46 -13.75
C ARG A 425 -4.62 17.44 -14.64
N ARG A 426 -4.79 16.41 -15.47
CA ARG A 426 -5.98 16.25 -16.33
C ARG A 426 -7.27 16.14 -15.50
N ARG A 427 -7.27 15.35 -14.43
CA ARG A 427 -8.45 15.22 -13.53
C ARG A 427 -8.83 16.56 -12.91
N ALA A 428 -7.85 17.37 -12.48
CA ALA A 428 -8.09 18.70 -11.94
C ALA A 428 -8.67 19.67 -12.99
N GLU A 429 -8.21 19.59 -14.25
CA GLU A 429 -8.76 20.36 -15.37
C GLU A 429 -10.21 19.93 -15.71
N GLU A 430 -10.49 18.63 -15.74
CA GLU A 430 -11.84 18.07 -15.96
C GLU A 430 -12.80 18.49 -14.82
N GLU A 431 -12.36 18.44 -13.57
CA GLU A 431 -13.14 18.88 -12.40
C GLU A 431 -13.44 20.38 -12.47
N LYS A 432 -12.44 21.21 -12.81
CA LYS A 432 -12.62 22.66 -12.99
C LYS A 432 -13.60 22.97 -14.12
N ALA A 433 -13.53 22.24 -15.23
CA ALA A 433 -14.48 22.36 -16.33
C ALA A 433 -15.90 21.96 -15.89
N ALA A 434 -16.07 20.85 -15.16
CA ALA A 434 -17.36 20.41 -14.64
C ALA A 434 -17.98 21.42 -13.65
N LEU A 435 -17.17 22.02 -12.78
CA LEU A 435 -17.62 23.08 -11.86
C LEU A 435 -18.06 24.34 -12.63
N SER A 436 -17.32 24.75 -13.66
CA SER A 436 -17.72 25.88 -14.50
C SER A 436 -19.04 25.64 -15.25
N ALA A 437 -19.23 24.42 -15.79
CA ALA A 437 -20.47 24.04 -16.46
C ALA A 437 -21.67 23.99 -15.51
N ARG A 438 -21.48 23.49 -14.27
CA ARG A 438 -22.53 23.52 -13.23
C ARG A 438 -22.90 24.93 -12.83
N ALA A 439 -21.93 25.81 -12.63
CA ALA A 439 -22.17 27.22 -12.32
C ALA A 439 -22.93 27.94 -13.45
N GLU A 440 -22.67 27.58 -14.71
CA GLU A 440 -23.40 28.11 -15.86
C GLU A 440 -24.85 27.57 -15.91
N GLN A 441 -25.06 26.27 -15.65
CA GLN A 441 -26.40 25.68 -15.56
C GLN A 441 -27.22 26.28 -14.42
N GLU A 442 -26.62 26.52 -13.25
CA GLU A 442 -27.30 27.16 -12.11
C GLU A 442 -27.70 28.61 -12.43
N ARG A 443 -26.85 29.37 -13.14
CA ARG A 443 -27.18 30.72 -13.61
C ARG A 443 -28.34 30.70 -14.61
N GLN A 444 -28.36 29.75 -15.55
CA GLN A 444 -29.46 29.59 -16.50
C GLN A 444 -30.76 29.21 -15.80
N ALA A 445 -30.72 28.29 -14.83
CA ALA A 445 -31.89 27.90 -14.04
C ALA A 445 -32.43 29.04 -13.16
N ALA A 446 -31.54 29.86 -12.56
CA ALA A 446 -31.93 31.03 -11.80
C ALA A 446 -32.61 32.09 -12.68
N ALA A 447 -32.06 32.36 -13.87
CA ALA A 447 -32.65 33.29 -14.84
C ALA A 447 -34.03 32.81 -15.32
N GLN A 448 -34.21 31.51 -15.56
CA GLN A 448 -35.51 30.92 -15.91
C GLN A 448 -36.53 31.07 -14.79
N ARG A 449 -36.14 30.82 -13.53
CA ARG A 449 -37.03 31.00 -12.37
C ARG A 449 -37.45 32.45 -12.18
N GLU A 450 -36.56 33.40 -12.40
CA GLU A 450 -36.88 34.83 -12.31
C GLU A 450 -37.85 35.25 -13.42
N ALA A 451 -37.69 34.72 -14.64
CA ALA A 451 -38.62 34.95 -15.74
C ALA A 451 -40.00 34.34 -15.45
N GLU A 452 -40.06 33.11 -14.94
CA GLU A 452 -41.33 32.43 -14.60
C GLU A 452 -42.06 33.14 -13.43
N LEU A 453 -41.32 33.65 -12.45
CA LEU A 453 -41.88 34.45 -11.35
C LEU A 453 -42.48 35.77 -11.86
N LYS A 454 -41.81 36.46 -12.80
CA LYS A 454 -42.33 37.68 -13.43
C LYS A 454 -43.59 37.38 -14.25
N GLU A 455 -43.61 36.28 -15.00
CA GLU A 455 -44.77 35.85 -15.78
C GLU A 455 -45.96 35.46 -14.87
N ARG A 456 -45.71 34.77 -13.76
CA ARG A 456 -46.73 34.45 -12.76
C ARG A 456 -47.27 35.68 -12.03
N GLN A 457 -46.43 36.68 -11.74
CA GLN A 457 -46.88 37.95 -11.16
C GLN A 457 -47.78 38.71 -12.14
N GLN A 458 -47.38 38.81 -13.41
CA GLN A 458 -48.21 39.44 -14.45
C GLN A 458 -49.52 38.69 -14.67
N ALA A 459 -49.49 37.35 -14.67
CA ALA A 459 -50.69 36.53 -14.77
C ALA A 459 -51.61 36.67 -13.55
N ALA A 460 -51.06 36.79 -12.34
CA ALA A 460 -51.83 37.00 -11.11
C ALA A 460 -52.48 38.40 -11.06
N GLU A 461 -51.79 39.43 -11.52
CA GLU A 461 -52.34 40.79 -11.63
C GLU A 461 -53.44 40.86 -12.70
N ALA A 462 -53.24 40.19 -13.84
CA ALA A 462 -54.28 40.05 -14.87
C ALA A 462 -55.49 39.25 -14.36
N LEU A 463 -55.27 38.16 -13.61
CA LEU A 463 -56.33 37.34 -13.04
C LEU A 463 -57.13 38.13 -12.00
N ALA A 464 -56.47 38.87 -11.11
CA ALA A 464 -57.13 39.73 -10.11
C ALA A 464 -57.97 40.85 -10.76
N ALA A 465 -57.48 41.45 -11.86
CA ALA A 465 -58.25 42.43 -12.64
C ALA A 465 -59.47 41.79 -13.33
N THR A 466 -59.34 40.56 -13.84
CA THR A 466 -60.47 39.83 -14.44
C THR A 466 -61.48 39.33 -13.41
N GLU A 467 -61.07 38.91 -12.22
CA GLU A 467 -61.97 38.48 -11.14
C GLU A 467 -62.81 39.63 -10.59
N GLN A 468 -62.25 40.83 -10.47
CA GLN A 468 -63.00 42.02 -10.07
C GLN A 468 -64.04 42.45 -11.12
N ALA A 469 -63.78 42.22 -12.41
CA ALA A 469 -64.74 42.44 -13.49
C ALA A 469 -65.80 41.31 -13.59
N HIS A 470 -65.41 40.05 -13.35
CA HIS A 470 -66.31 38.89 -13.39
C HIS A 470 -67.23 38.78 -12.16
N ALA A 471 -66.80 39.24 -10.98
CA ALA A 471 -67.64 39.26 -9.77
C ALA A 471 -68.83 40.23 -9.86
N ALA A 472 -68.74 41.24 -10.73
CA ALA A 472 -69.83 42.18 -11.01
C ALA A 472 -70.83 41.65 -12.07
N ASP A 473 -70.38 40.88 -13.07
CA ASP A 473 -71.22 40.37 -14.17
C ASP A 473 -71.86 38.99 -13.88
N LEU A 474 -71.19 38.11 -13.10
CA LEU A 474 -71.69 36.77 -12.76
C LEU A 474 -72.86 36.76 -11.77
N ARG A 475 -73.13 37.88 -11.07
CA ARG A 475 -74.35 38.02 -10.25
C ARG A 475 -75.62 38.17 -11.09
N ARG A 476 -75.51 38.44 -12.40
CA ARG A 476 -76.66 38.77 -13.27
C ARG A 476 -77.11 37.65 -14.21
N ARG A 477 -76.28 36.62 -14.47
CA ARG A 477 -76.55 35.63 -15.54
C ARG A 477 -76.51 34.16 -15.13
N SER A 478 -76.44 33.85 -13.83
CA SER A 478 -76.32 32.48 -13.31
C SER A 478 -77.63 31.68 -13.17
N ARG A 479 -78.72 32.01 -13.89
CA ARG A 479 -79.99 31.27 -13.74
C ARG A 479 -80.45 30.40 -14.90
N ILE A 480 -79.90 30.49 -16.11
CA ILE A 480 -80.59 29.90 -17.28
C ILE A 480 -79.80 28.80 -18.04
N LEU A 481 -78.48 28.71 -17.98
CA LEU A 481 -77.73 27.81 -18.89
C LEU A 481 -76.97 26.66 -18.20
N ARG A 482 -77.52 26.09 -17.12
CA ARG A 482 -76.95 24.90 -16.46
C ARG A 482 -77.53 23.56 -16.93
N ARG A 483 -78.41 23.54 -17.94
CA ARG A 483 -79.22 22.35 -18.27
C ARG A 483 -78.88 21.59 -19.56
N VAL A 484 -77.91 22.02 -20.37
CA VAL A 484 -77.64 21.34 -21.67
C VAL A 484 -76.22 20.80 -21.83
N LEU A 485 -75.23 21.22 -21.03
CA LEU A 485 -73.83 20.77 -21.18
C LEU A 485 -73.53 19.37 -20.58
N VAL A 486 -74.44 18.81 -19.76
CA VAL A 486 -74.16 17.57 -19.00
C VAL A 486 -74.28 16.31 -19.87
N ALA A 487 -75.02 16.36 -20.98
CA ALA A 487 -75.32 15.16 -21.76
C ALA A 487 -74.17 14.70 -22.69
N THR A 488 -73.34 15.61 -23.18
CA THR A 488 -72.27 15.30 -24.15
C THR A 488 -70.97 14.79 -23.52
N VAL A 489 -70.74 15.05 -22.23
CA VAL A 489 -69.52 14.63 -21.52
C VAL A 489 -69.56 13.13 -21.12
N ILE A 490 -70.76 12.56 -20.94
CA ILE A 490 -70.93 11.20 -20.41
C ILE A 490 -70.50 10.13 -21.42
N VAL A 491 -70.71 10.34 -22.71
CA VAL A 491 -70.41 9.34 -23.75
C VAL A 491 -68.89 9.22 -24.00
N ALA A 492 -68.14 10.32 -23.88
CA ALA A 492 -66.68 10.31 -24.02
C ALA A 492 -65.97 9.64 -22.81
N ILE A 493 -66.56 9.75 -21.62
CA ILE A 493 -66.02 9.12 -20.41
C ILE A 493 -66.11 7.59 -20.49
N ILE A 494 -67.20 7.05 -21.04
CA ILE A 494 -67.41 5.59 -21.10
C ILE A 494 -66.35 4.89 -21.98
N ALA A 495 -65.94 5.50 -23.10
CA ALA A 495 -64.92 4.93 -23.99
C ALA A 495 -63.50 4.94 -23.37
N VAL A 496 -63.16 5.99 -22.63
CA VAL A 496 -61.87 6.10 -21.92
C VAL A 496 -61.83 5.14 -20.72
N VAL A 497 -62.95 4.95 -20.03
CA VAL A 497 -63.06 4.00 -18.93
C VAL A 497 -62.85 2.56 -19.42
N GLY A 498 -63.40 2.18 -20.57
CA GLY A 498 -63.19 0.85 -21.15
C GLY A 498 -61.72 0.52 -21.46
N ALA A 499 -60.97 1.49 -22.00
CA ALA A 499 -59.53 1.33 -22.27
C ALA A 499 -58.69 1.28 -20.97
N VAL A 500 -59.09 2.05 -19.96
CA VAL A 500 -58.43 2.04 -18.64
C VAL A 500 -58.67 0.72 -17.90
N VAL A 501 -59.88 0.14 -18.00
CA VAL A 501 -60.22 -1.14 -17.37
C VAL A 501 -59.42 -2.30 -17.99
N ALA A 502 -59.27 -2.35 -19.31
CA ALA A 502 -58.48 -3.40 -19.97
C ALA A 502 -56.98 -3.35 -19.60
N VAL A 503 -56.41 -2.15 -19.44
CA VAL A 503 -55.02 -1.98 -18.97
C VAL A 503 -54.90 -2.32 -17.48
N PHE A 504 -55.95 -2.11 -16.70
CA PHE A 504 -55.97 -2.46 -15.28
C PHE A 504 -56.00 -3.99 -15.09
N GLU A 505 -56.84 -4.70 -15.84
CA GLU A 505 -56.93 -6.17 -15.80
C GLU A 505 -55.63 -6.86 -16.23
N TYR A 506 -54.99 -6.38 -17.31
CA TYR A 506 -53.68 -6.88 -17.74
C TYR A 506 -52.58 -6.64 -16.68
N ARG A 507 -52.56 -5.46 -16.07
CA ARG A 507 -51.61 -5.14 -15.00
C ARG A 507 -51.92 -5.88 -13.69
N GLN A 508 -53.15 -6.34 -13.49
CA GLN A 508 -53.54 -7.11 -12.31
C GLN A 508 -53.06 -8.56 -12.43
N ALA A 509 -53.23 -9.19 -13.60
CA ALA A 509 -52.76 -10.55 -13.86
C ALA A 509 -51.22 -10.70 -13.73
N VAL A 510 -50.46 -9.70 -14.21
CA VAL A 510 -48.99 -9.68 -14.07
C VAL A 510 -48.54 -9.47 -12.61
N ARG A 511 -49.35 -8.76 -11.80
CA ARG A 511 -49.07 -8.55 -10.37
C ARG A 511 -49.34 -9.82 -9.57
N GLU A 512 -50.46 -10.50 -9.83
CA GLU A 512 -50.81 -11.76 -9.18
C GLU A 512 -49.77 -12.87 -9.44
N ALA A 513 -49.24 -12.96 -10.67
CA ALA A 513 -48.18 -13.92 -11.01
C ALA A 513 -46.84 -13.65 -10.30
N ARG A 514 -46.47 -12.37 -10.12
CA ARG A 514 -45.23 -11.98 -9.41
C ARG A 514 -45.34 -12.16 -7.90
N ASP A 515 -46.49 -11.86 -7.33
CA ASP A 515 -46.72 -12.00 -5.89
C ASP A 515 -46.83 -13.49 -5.48
N ALA A 516 -47.31 -14.37 -6.37
CA ALA A 516 -47.31 -15.82 -6.16
C ALA A 516 -45.88 -16.42 -6.12
N LEU A 517 -45.00 -16.04 -7.06
CA LEU A 517 -43.59 -16.47 -7.09
C LEU A 517 -42.83 -16.00 -5.84
N ALA A 518 -43.12 -14.78 -5.37
CA ALA A 518 -42.49 -14.26 -4.18
C ALA A 518 -42.98 -14.91 -2.88
N ALA A 519 -44.18 -15.51 -2.87
CA ALA A 519 -44.71 -16.27 -1.73
C ALA A 519 -44.06 -17.67 -1.64
N GLU A 520 -43.75 -18.29 -2.78
CA GLU A 520 -43.01 -19.55 -2.86
C GLU A 520 -41.59 -19.41 -2.27
N LEU A 521 -40.85 -18.37 -2.66
CA LEU A 521 -39.51 -18.05 -2.12
C LEU A 521 -39.49 -17.79 -0.60
N ASP A 522 -40.53 -17.14 -0.06
CA ASP A 522 -40.68 -16.91 1.41
C ASP A 522 -40.91 -18.22 2.17
N THR A 523 -41.60 -19.17 1.55
CA THR A 523 -41.90 -20.49 2.14
C THR A 523 -40.66 -21.37 2.17
N ASP A 524 -39.83 -21.30 1.13
CA ASP A 524 -38.53 -21.99 1.09
C ASP A 524 -37.53 -21.38 2.08
N ALA A 525 -37.44 -20.05 2.17
CA ALA A 525 -36.55 -19.38 3.13
C ALA A 525 -36.91 -19.72 4.59
N THR A 526 -38.20 -19.78 4.93
CA THR A 526 -38.64 -20.17 6.27
C THR A 526 -38.39 -21.64 6.59
N ALA A 527 -38.39 -22.53 5.60
CA ALA A 527 -37.97 -23.92 5.76
C ALA A 527 -36.46 -24.05 6.02
N VAL A 528 -35.63 -23.21 5.38
CA VAL A 528 -34.17 -23.18 5.56
C VAL A 528 -33.79 -22.67 6.96
N PHE A 529 -34.42 -21.60 7.46
CA PHE A 529 -34.21 -21.09 8.83
C PHE A 529 -34.52 -22.13 9.94
N SER A 530 -35.27 -23.19 9.63
CA SER A 530 -35.58 -24.26 10.60
C SER A 530 -34.51 -25.37 10.68
N ARG A 531 -33.50 -25.37 9.80
CA ARG A 531 -32.38 -26.32 9.81
C ARG A 531 -31.08 -25.59 10.12
N VAL A 532 -30.63 -25.69 11.36
CA VAL A 532 -29.48 -24.95 11.90
C VAL A 532 -28.14 -25.45 11.33
N THR A 533 -27.45 -24.61 10.55
CA THR A 533 -25.96 -24.56 10.37
C THR A 533 -25.53 -23.18 9.86
N ALA A 534 -24.38 -22.63 10.27
CA ALA A 534 -23.96 -21.25 9.96
C ALA A 534 -23.91 -20.86 8.45
N ASP A 535 -23.79 -21.83 7.55
CA ASP A 535 -23.76 -21.59 6.09
C ASP A 535 -25.17 -21.37 5.50
N SER A 536 -26.23 -21.76 6.22
CA SER A 536 -27.62 -21.58 5.79
C SER A 536 -28.13 -20.14 5.94
N ASP A 537 -27.45 -19.31 6.75
CA ASP A 537 -27.93 -17.98 7.12
C ASP A 537 -27.73 -16.94 6.00
N ILE A 538 -26.69 -17.09 5.18
CA ILE A 538 -26.38 -16.16 4.08
C ILE A 538 -27.29 -16.41 2.86
N HIS A 539 -27.56 -17.67 2.52
CA HIS A 539 -28.46 -18.02 1.43
C HIS A 539 -29.92 -17.67 1.76
N ALA A 540 -30.37 -17.92 2.99
CA ALA A 540 -31.71 -17.53 3.44
C ALA A 540 -31.90 -15.99 3.47
N LEU A 541 -30.83 -15.23 3.72
CA LEU A 541 -30.79 -13.76 3.59
C LEU A 541 -30.86 -13.31 2.12
N ALA A 542 -30.13 -13.97 1.22
CA ALA A 542 -30.16 -13.65 -0.21
C ALA A 542 -31.53 -13.91 -0.83
N ASP A 543 -32.20 -15.01 -0.45
CA ASP A 543 -33.54 -15.38 -0.94
C ASP A 543 -34.63 -14.46 -0.39
N THR A 544 -34.53 -14.03 0.88
CA THR A 544 -35.47 -13.03 1.46
C THR A 544 -35.28 -11.64 0.85
N LEU A 545 -34.06 -11.22 0.53
CA LEU A 545 -33.78 -9.98 -0.21
C LEU A 545 -34.23 -10.06 -1.69
N ALA A 546 -34.11 -11.23 -2.32
CA ALA A 546 -34.60 -11.46 -3.68
C ALA A 546 -36.14 -11.43 -3.75
N ALA A 547 -36.83 -12.06 -2.79
CA ALA A 547 -38.28 -11.99 -2.64
C ALA A 547 -38.76 -10.55 -2.40
N GLN A 548 -37.98 -9.74 -1.66
CA GLN A 548 -38.27 -8.33 -1.42
C GLN A 548 -38.20 -7.47 -2.68
N ARG A 549 -37.31 -7.80 -3.63
CA ARG A 549 -37.19 -7.09 -4.92
C ARG A 549 -38.28 -7.45 -5.93
N LEU A 550 -38.93 -8.61 -5.77
CA LEU A 550 -39.96 -9.11 -6.70
C LEU A 550 -41.38 -8.65 -6.35
N ARG A 551 -41.66 -8.25 -5.10
CA ARG A 551 -43.03 -7.90 -4.64
C ARG A 551 -43.46 -6.48 -4.95
N SER A 552 -44.76 -6.33 -5.24
CA SER A 552 -45.36 -5.05 -5.63
C SER A 552 -45.63 -4.07 -4.47
N HIS A 553 -45.68 -4.54 -3.22
CA HIS A 553 -45.94 -3.71 -2.03
C HIS A 553 -45.00 -4.05 -0.85
N PRO A 554 -44.00 -3.18 -0.53
CA PRO A 554 -42.93 -3.48 0.44
C PRO A 554 -43.33 -3.37 1.93
N THR A 555 -44.61 -3.18 2.25
CA THR A 555 -45.07 -2.88 3.61
C THR A 555 -45.58 -4.08 4.40
N ALA A 556 -45.74 -5.26 3.78
CA ALA A 556 -46.32 -6.44 4.45
C ALA A 556 -45.32 -7.25 5.32
N SER A 557 -44.01 -7.01 5.21
CA SER A 557 -42.98 -7.80 5.91
C SER A 557 -42.23 -7.01 6.99
N ARG A 558 -42.92 -6.10 7.67
CA ARG A 558 -42.41 -5.55 8.94
C ARG A 558 -42.13 -6.67 9.95
N GLY A 559 -42.88 -7.78 9.93
CA GLY A 559 -42.68 -8.92 10.85
C GLY A 559 -41.35 -9.65 10.65
N ALA A 560 -41.06 -10.14 9.44
CA ALA A 560 -39.85 -10.93 9.16
C ALA A 560 -38.55 -10.11 9.30
N PHE A 561 -38.59 -8.84 8.87
CA PHE A 561 -37.49 -7.91 9.09
C PHE A 561 -37.29 -7.59 10.58
N TYR A 562 -38.38 -7.50 11.35
CA TYR A 562 -38.31 -7.33 12.81
C TYR A 562 -37.72 -8.58 13.49
N THR A 563 -38.05 -9.78 13.01
CA THR A 563 -37.48 -11.04 13.52
C THR A 563 -35.98 -11.16 13.20
N ALA A 564 -35.57 -10.83 11.97
CA ALA A 564 -34.16 -10.81 11.57
C ALA A 564 -33.34 -9.72 12.30
N THR A 565 -33.93 -8.53 12.50
CA THR A 565 -33.28 -7.47 13.29
C THR A 565 -33.31 -7.72 14.79
N THR A 566 -34.30 -8.47 15.32
CA THR A 566 -34.24 -8.96 16.71
C THR A 566 -33.21 -10.06 16.89
N ALA A 567 -32.96 -10.91 15.88
CA ALA A 567 -31.84 -11.85 15.87
C ALA A 567 -30.47 -11.14 15.82
N LEU A 568 -30.34 -10.00 15.11
CA LEU A 568 -29.17 -9.12 15.19
C LEU A 568 -29.06 -8.36 16.54
N ASN A 569 -30.16 -8.24 17.28
CA ASN A 569 -30.18 -7.61 18.61
C ASN A 569 -29.81 -8.60 19.74
N THR A 570 -29.61 -9.87 19.43
CA THR A 570 -29.20 -10.92 20.39
C THR A 570 -27.68 -11.03 20.59
N THR A 571 -26.86 -10.23 19.90
CA THR A 571 -25.42 -10.00 20.18
C THR A 571 -25.20 -8.84 21.17
N ARG A 572 -26.11 -8.64 22.13
CA ARG A 572 -26.14 -7.44 22.97
C ARG A 572 -25.28 -7.56 24.23
N VAL A 573 -24.59 -6.46 24.57
CA VAL A 573 -24.67 -5.82 25.91
C VAL A 573 -24.59 -4.29 25.78
N ILE A 574 -25.55 -3.56 26.37
CA ILE A 574 -25.54 -2.09 26.52
C ILE A 574 -25.67 -1.77 28.01
N ILE A 575 -24.58 -1.29 28.62
CA ILE A 575 -24.58 -0.73 29.97
C ILE A 575 -25.17 0.68 29.90
N ARG A 576 -26.26 0.93 30.64
CA ARG A 576 -26.87 2.27 30.72
C ARG A 576 -26.11 3.11 31.74
N THR A 577 -25.36 4.09 31.28
CA THR A 577 -24.74 5.11 32.15
C THR A 577 -25.72 6.28 32.38
N PRO A 578 -25.75 6.88 33.57
CA PRO A 578 -26.66 8.00 33.89
C PRO A 578 -26.25 9.33 33.22
N ALA A 579 -25.02 9.43 32.70
CA ALA A 579 -24.53 10.54 31.92
C ALA A 579 -23.68 10.01 30.75
N PRO A 580 -23.51 10.79 29.65
CA PRO A 580 -22.68 10.38 28.52
C PRO A 580 -21.28 9.97 28.97
N ALA A 581 -20.79 8.83 28.48
CA ALA A 581 -19.42 8.37 28.70
C ALA A 581 -18.53 8.85 27.53
N ASN A 582 -17.35 9.39 27.83
CA ASN A 582 -16.45 9.92 26.80
C ASN A 582 -15.39 8.90 26.37
N ARG A 583 -14.88 8.11 27.34
CA ARG A 583 -13.93 7.02 27.10
C ARG A 583 -14.22 5.86 28.05
N VAL A 584 -13.99 4.63 27.58
CA VAL A 584 -14.08 3.40 28.36
C VAL A 584 -12.79 2.60 28.27
N ALA A 585 -12.48 1.80 29.28
CA ALA A 585 -11.32 0.91 29.31
C ALA A 585 -11.68 -0.39 30.02
N PHE A 586 -11.23 -1.53 29.49
CA PHE A 586 -11.33 -2.82 30.17
C PHE A 586 -10.10 -3.02 31.07
N SER A 587 -10.29 -3.73 32.18
CA SER A 587 -9.17 -4.28 32.95
C SER A 587 -8.42 -5.33 32.13
N PRO A 588 -7.14 -5.60 32.44
CA PRO A 588 -6.33 -6.58 31.70
C PRO A 588 -6.92 -8.00 31.68
N ASP A 589 -7.66 -8.38 32.72
CA ASP A 589 -8.37 -9.67 32.82
C ASP A 589 -9.75 -9.67 32.13
N GLY A 590 -10.23 -8.52 31.65
CA GLY A 590 -11.53 -8.34 30.99
C GLY A 590 -12.73 -8.38 31.93
N HIS A 591 -12.54 -8.54 33.24
CA HIS A 591 -13.63 -8.68 34.22
C HIS A 591 -14.20 -7.36 34.70
N ILE A 592 -13.51 -6.23 34.47
CA ILE A 592 -13.95 -4.90 34.90
C ILE A 592 -13.93 -3.95 33.71
N LEU A 593 -14.98 -3.15 33.55
CA LEU A 593 -15.01 -2.02 32.62
C LEU A 593 -15.06 -0.72 33.42
N ALA A 594 -14.16 0.21 33.12
CA ALA A 594 -14.21 1.58 33.60
C ALA A 594 -14.82 2.50 32.55
N SER A 595 -15.68 3.42 32.99
CA SER A 595 -16.26 4.47 32.14
C SER A 595 -16.07 5.84 32.77
N GLY A 596 -15.38 6.74 32.06
CA GLY A 596 -15.28 8.16 32.43
C GLY A 596 -16.45 8.97 31.87
N SER A 597 -17.12 9.75 32.71
CA SER A 597 -18.36 10.45 32.34
C SER A 597 -18.23 11.97 32.38
N PHE A 598 -19.12 12.65 31.64
CA PHE A 598 -19.25 14.10 31.63
C PHE A 598 -19.68 14.70 32.97
N ASP A 599 -20.22 13.91 33.88
CA ASP A 599 -20.59 14.34 35.24
C ASP A 599 -19.38 14.43 36.21
N GLY A 600 -18.16 14.17 35.73
CA GLY A 600 -16.95 14.19 36.53
C GLY A 600 -16.71 12.93 37.37
N THR A 601 -17.50 11.88 37.16
CA THR A 601 -17.31 10.60 37.85
C THR A 601 -16.71 9.54 36.95
N VAL A 602 -15.98 8.61 37.57
CA VAL A 602 -15.58 7.34 36.96
C VAL A 602 -16.43 6.23 37.55
N ARG A 603 -16.98 5.35 36.72
CA ARG A 603 -17.79 4.21 37.16
C ARG A 603 -17.14 2.91 36.71
N LEU A 604 -17.17 1.91 37.59
CA LEU A 604 -16.70 0.56 37.33
C LEU A 604 -17.89 -0.37 37.14
N TRP A 605 -17.73 -1.34 36.27
CA TRP A 605 -18.75 -2.33 35.94
C TRP A 605 -18.12 -3.71 35.99
N ASP A 606 -18.73 -4.62 36.73
CA ASP A 606 -18.39 -6.04 36.76
C ASP A 606 -18.90 -6.73 35.49
N LEU A 607 -18.00 -7.42 34.79
CA LEU A 607 -18.23 -8.17 33.57
C LEU A 607 -17.94 -9.67 33.73
N THR A 608 -17.77 -10.16 34.96
CA THR A 608 -17.56 -11.59 35.24
C THR A 608 -18.70 -12.44 34.66
N ASP A 609 -19.94 -11.93 34.75
CA ASP A 609 -21.05 -12.38 33.91
C ASP A 609 -21.29 -11.33 32.82
N SER A 610 -20.69 -11.56 31.66
CA SER A 610 -20.81 -10.66 30.51
C SER A 610 -22.25 -10.51 30.00
N ALA A 611 -23.20 -11.38 30.39
CA ALA A 611 -24.61 -11.22 30.03
C ALA A 611 -25.36 -10.25 30.96
N HIS A 612 -24.83 -9.98 32.16
CA HIS A 612 -25.49 -9.17 33.19
C HIS A 612 -24.48 -8.23 33.89
N PRO A 613 -23.99 -7.19 33.18
CA PRO A 613 -23.03 -6.27 33.78
C PRO A 613 -23.65 -5.49 34.95
N GLY A 614 -22.97 -5.49 36.09
CA GLY A 614 -23.39 -4.82 37.31
C GLY A 614 -22.47 -3.65 37.67
N PRO A 615 -22.96 -2.54 38.25
CA PRO A 615 -22.08 -1.51 38.78
C PRO A 615 -21.24 -2.08 39.94
N LEU A 616 -19.95 -1.82 39.91
CA LEU A 616 -18.97 -2.30 40.88
C LEU A 616 -18.59 -1.13 41.80
N GLY A 617 -19.11 -1.14 43.02
CA GLY A 617 -18.92 -0.08 44.02
C GLY A 617 -19.73 1.21 43.74
N GLN A 618 -19.43 2.28 44.49
CA GLN A 618 -19.97 3.61 44.23
C GLN A 618 -19.17 4.32 43.11
N PRO A 619 -19.78 5.31 42.41
CA PRO A 619 -19.02 6.13 41.46
C PRO A 619 -17.81 6.77 42.14
N LEU A 620 -16.67 6.70 41.50
CA LEU A 620 -15.45 7.35 41.91
C LEU A 620 -15.60 8.85 41.70
N THR A 621 -15.61 9.59 42.79
CA THR A 621 -15.84 11.04 42.83
C THR A 621 -14.58 11.78 43.25
N GLY A 622 -14.35 12.95 42.67
CA GLY A 622 -13.19 13.79 43.01
C GLY A 622 -12.81 14.77 41.89
N HIS A 623 -13.04 14.41 40.63
CA HIS A 623 -12.89 15.36 39.55
C HIS A 623 -13.98 16.44 39.59
N THR A 624 -13.62 17.67 39.24
CA THR A 624 -14.55 18.82 39.23
C THR A 624 -15.05 19.16 37.82
N GLY A 625 -14.68 18.36 36.83
CA GLY A 625 -15.12 18.51 35.44
C GLY A 625 -15.18 17.16 34.71
N PRO A 626 -15.76 17.13 33.50
CA PRO A 626 -15.83 15.95 32.64
C PRO A 626 -14.55 15.10 32.61
N VAL A 627 -14.70 13.79 32.80
CA VAL A 627 -13.59 12.84 32.64
C VAL A 627 -13.48 12.49 31.16
N TRP A 628 -12.32 12.78 30.56
CA TRP A 628 -12.09 12.61 29.13
C TRP A 628 -11.34 11.32 28.79
N SER A 629 -10.56 10.79 29.73
CA SER A 629 -9.82 9.55 29.54
C SER A 629 -9.76 8.74 30.82
N VAL A 630 -9.80 7.41 30.67
CA VAL A 630 -9.54 6.42 31.71
C VAL A 630 -8.61 5.36 31.17
N ALA A 631 -7.71 4.83 32.00
CA ALA A 631 -6.80 3.73 31.63
C ALA A 631 -6.48 2.89 32.87
N PHE A 632 -6.44 1.55 32.72
CA PHE A 632 -5.97 0.63 33.75
C PHE A 632 -4.45 0.46 33.66
N SER A 633 -3.80 0.23 34.81
CA SER A 633 -2.44 -0.29 34.86
C SER A 633 -2.39 -1.74 34.33
N PRO A 634 -1.24 -2.20 33.83
CA PRO A 634 -1.09 -3.57 33.32
C PRO A 634 -1.37 -4.67 34.35
N ASP A 635 -1.16 -4.39 35.64
CA ASP A 635 -1.49 -5.29 36.76
C ASP A 635 -2.98 -5.23 37.17
N GLY A 636 -3.76 -4.32 36.60
CA GLY A 636 -5.18 -4.11 36.91
C GLY A 636 -5.45 -3.45 38.27
N HIS A 637 -4.44 -3.19 39.08
CA HIS A 637 -4.60 -2.69 40.45
C HIS A 637 -4.71 -1.18 40.56
N THR A 638 -4.43 -0.42 39.50
CA THR A 638 -4.53 1.04 39.48
C THR A 638 -5.34 1.49 38.27
N LEU A 639 -6.22 2.48 38.47
CA LEU A 639 -6.90 3.17 37.39
C LEU A 639 -6.49 4.64 37.37
N ALA A 640 -6.13 5.17 36.21
CA ALA A 640 -5.89 6.59 36.01
C ALA A 640 -7.08 7.24 35.30
N SER A 641 -7.44 8.46 35.71
CA SER A 641 -8.46 9.28 35.04
C SER A 641 -7.96 10.70 34.77
N GLY A 642 -8.09 11.15 33.53
CA GLY A 642 -7.78 12.52 33.10
C GLY A 642 -9.05 13.33 32.86
N SER A 643 -9.09 14.57 33.35
CA SER A 643 -10.29 15.40 33.34
C SER A 643 -10.05 16.80 32.76
N SER A 644 -11.15 17.46 32.38
CA SER A 644 -11.16 18.88 32.04
C SER A 644 -10.85 19.82 33.21
N ASP A 645 -10.79 19.31 34.44
CA ASP A 645 -10.28 20.06 35.61
C ASP A 645 -8.75 20.23 35.64
N SER A 646 -8.05 19.77 34.60
CA SER A 646 -6.58 19.84 34.43
C SER A 646 -5.80 18.91 35.36
N THR A 647 -6.47 17.97 36.03
CA THR A 647 -5.82 16.98 36.91
C THR A 647 -5.88 15.58 36.33
N VAL A 648 -4.91 14.76 36.72
CA VAL A 648 -5.00 13.30 36.63
C VAL A 648 -5.22 12.75 38.04
N ARG A 649 -6.15 11.81 38.20
CA ARG A 649 -6.37 11.10 39.46
C ARG A 649 -6.06 9.62 39.31
N LEU A 650 -5.50 9.03 40.36
CA LEU A 650 -5.28 7.61 40.46
C LEU A 650 -6.27 7.00 41.44
N TRP A 651 -6.71 5.79 41.15
CA TRP A 651 -7.64 5.03 41.98
C TRP A 651 -7.04 3.64 42.25
N ASP A 652 -7.04 3.24 43.51
CA ASP A 652 -6.61 1.92 43.95
C ASP A 652 -7.75 0.93 43.72
N LEU A 653 -7.45 -0.12 42.97
CA LEU A 653 -8.32 -1.24 42.63
C LEU A 653 -7.74 -2.57 43.13
N THR A 654 -6.77 -2.55 44.05
CA THR A 654 -6.23 -3.76 44.68
C THR A 654 -7.35 -4.58 45.35
N ASP A 655 -8.29 -3.89 46.00
CA ASP A 655 -9.62 -4.41 46.32
C ASP A 655 -10.64 -3.76 45.39
N SER A 656 -10.96 -4.43 44.29
CA SER A 656 -11.90 -3.90 43.31
C SER A 656 -13.27 -3.62 43.94
N ALA A 657 -13.71 -4.36 44.97
CA ALA A 657 -14.99 -4.12 45.63
C ALA A 657 -15.05 -2.79 46.41
N HIS A 658 -13.89 -2.24 46.81
CA HIS A 658 -13.78 -0.99 47.57
C HIS A 658 -12.77 -0.03 46.94
N PRO A 659 -13.06 0.48 45.73
CA PRO A 659 -12.11 1.30 45.01
C PRO A 659 -11.98 2.67 45.69
N GLY A 660 -10.75 3.16 45.83
CA GLY A 660 -10.45 4.39 46.58
C GLY A 660 -9.46 5.30 45.86
N PRO A 661 -9.39 6.60 46.19
CA PRO A 661 -8.37 7.48 45.63
C PRO A 661 -6.98 7.03 46.09
N LEU A 662 -6.05 6.90 45.15
CA LEU A 662 -4.66 6.56 45.39
C LEU A 662 -3.82 7.85 45.39
N GLY A 663 -3.54 8.38 46.59
CA GLY A 663 -2.83 9.64 46.77
C GLY A 663 -3.66 10.90 46.42
N GLY A 664 -2.96 12.02 46.23
CA GLY A 664 -3.55 13.29 45.79
C GLY A 664 -3.70 13.39 44.27
N PRO A 665 -4.47 14.37 43.75
CA PRO A 665 -4.52 14.61 42.31
C PRO A 665 -3.13 15.01 41.79
N LEU A 666 -2.76 14.46 40.65
CA LEU A 666 -1.55 14.83 39.92
C LEU A 666 -1.82 16.18 39.24
N ILE A 667 -1.30 17.23 39.88
CA ILE A 667 -1.38 18.62 39.46
C ILE A 667 -0.07 18.96 38.76
N ASN A 668 -0.12 19.54 37.56
CA ASN A 668 1.00 20.20 36.85
C ASN A 668 0.60 20.60 35.41
N HIS A 669 -0.43 19.98 34.84
CA HIS A 669 -1.05 20.49 33.60
C HIS A 669 -1.79 21.80 33.87
N THR A 670 -1.75 22.71 32.89
CA THR A 670 -2.37 24.04 33.00
C THR A 670 -3.75 24.10 32.35
N LYS A 671 -4.10 23.07 31.57
CA LYS A 671 -5.41 22.89 30.93
C LYS A 671 -5.84 21.42 30.99
N ALA A 672 -7.08 21.19 30.54
CA ALA A 672 -7.74 19.89 30.47
C ALA A 672 -6.84 18.75 29.96
N VAL A 673 -6.90 17.59 30.63
CA VAL A 673 -6.18 16.37 30.24
C VAL A 673 -7.04 15.55 29.30
N ALA A 674 -6.59 15.37 28.06
CA ALA A 674 -7.33 14.70 26.98
C ALA A 674 -7.11 13.19 26.91
N SER A 675 -5.93 12.71 27.31
CA SER A 675 -5.59 11.29 27.26
C SER A 675 -4.63 10.91 28.38
N VAL A 676 -4.79 9.69 28.91
CA VAL A 676 -3.84 9.07 29.85
C VAL A 676 -3.54 7.65 29.38
N ALA A 677 -2.30 7.19 29.58
CA ALA A 677 -1.86 5.83 29.25
C ALA A 677 -0.76 5.37 30.22
N PHE A 678 -0.79 4.11 30.64
CA PHE A 678 0.28 3.49 31.42
C PHE A 678 1.34 2.89 30.50
N SER A 679 2.59 2.88 30.95
CA SER A 679 3.65 2.05 30.36
C SER A 679 3.35 0.56 30.57
N PRO A 680 3.89 -0.34 29.72
CA PRO A 680 3.68 -1.79 29.85
C PRO A 680 4.18 -2.41 31.16
N ASP A 681 5.16 -1.77 31.82
CA ASP A 681 5.65 -2.17 33.14
C ASP A 681 4.82 -1.59 34.31
N GLY A 682 3.90 -0.66 34.03
CA GLY A 682 3.05 0.03 35.01
C GLY A 682 3.75 1.09 35.85
N HIS A 683 5.05 1.31 35.68
CA HIS A 683 5.84 2.24 36.50
C HIS A 683 5.78 3.69 36.02
N THR A 684 5.34 3.94 34.78
CA THR A 684 5.21 5.29 34.22
C THR A 684 3.79 5.53 33.73
N LEU A 685 3.26 6.72 34.01
CA LEU A 685 2.01 7.20 33.42
C LEU A 685 2.30 8.40 32.52
N ALA A 686 1.77 8.40 31.30
CA ALA A 686 1.78 9.56 30.42
C ALA A 686 0.41 10.24 30.41
N SER A 687 0.40 11.58 30.46
CA SER A 687 -0.80 12.40 30.33
C SER A 687 -0.64 13.45 29.24
N ALA A 688 -1.60 13.51 28.31
CA ALA A 688 -1.66 14.48 27.22
C ALA A 688 -2.71 15.57 27.52
N SER A 689 -2.39 16.83 27.21
CA SER A 689 -3.24 17.97 27.57
C SER A 689 -3.47 18.96 26.44
N VAL A 690 -4.55 19.73 26.62
CA VAL A 690 -4.90 20.94 25.86
C VAL A 690 -3.89 22.07 26.06
N ASP A 691 -2.96 21.93 27.01
CA ASP A 691 -1.82 22.84 27.17
C ASP A 691 -0.66 22.60 26.20
N ASP A 692 -0.89 21.77 25.18
CA ASP A 692 0.05 21.43 24.10
C ASP A 692 1.24 20.57 24.56
N THR A 693 1.21 20.06 25.79
CA THR A 693 2.27 19.22 26.38
C THR A 693 1.82 17.81 26.72
N VAL A 694 2.80 16.92 26.79
CA VAL A 694 2.67 15.61 27.46
C VAL A 694 3.50 15.62 28.74
N ARG A 695 3.00 15.03 29.83
CA ARG A 695 3.74 14.86 31.08
C ARG A 695 3.87 13.39 31.44
N LEU A 696 5.00 13.04 32.03
CA LEU A 696 5.26 11.72 32.58
C LEU A 696 5.19 11.77 34.10
N TRP A 697 4.70 10.70 34.70
CA TRP A 697 4.57 10.53 36.14
C TRP A 697 5.19 9.20 36.56
N ASP A 698 6.01 9.24 37.60
CA ASP A 698 6.61 8.07 38.22
C ASP A 698 5.60 7.44 39.17
N LEU A 699 5.31 6.16 38.93
CA LEU A 699 4.42 5.30 39.71
C LEU A 699 5.16 4.09 40.29
N THR A 700 6.50 4.10 40.31
CA THR A 700 7.30 3.08 40.98
C THR A 700 6.88 2.92 42.44
N ASP A 701 6.64 4.04 43.13
CA ASP A 701 5.84 4.08 44.36
C ASP A 701 4.44 4.61 44.07
N ARG A 702 3.50 3.68 43.87
CA ARG A 702 2.09 3.99 43.57
C ARG A 702 1.42 4.86 44.64
N ALA A 703 1.91 4.87 45.88
CA ALA A 703 1.33 5.68 46.96
C ALA A 703 1.82 7.14 46.93
N HIS A 704 2.97 7.40 46.28
CA HIS A 704 3.60 8.73 46.21
C HIS A 704 3.96 9.10 44.77
N PRO A 705 2.96 9.19 43.87
CA PRO A 705 3.20 9.50 42.48
C PRO A 705 3.82 10.90 42.32
N GLY A 706 4.84 11.00 41.48
CA GLY A 706 5.59 12.25 41.27
C GLY A 706 5.77 12.57 39.79
N PRO A 707 6.00 13.84 39.41
CA PRO A 707 6.36 14.17 38.03
C PRO A 707 7.72 13.58 37.68
N LEU A 708 7.79 12.93 36.52
CA LEU A 708 9.01 12.31 36.00
C LEU A 708 9.57 13.19 34.88
N GLY A 709 10.62 13.96 35.19
CA GLY A 709 11.22 14.93 34.28
C GLY A 709 10.35 16.17 34.01
N GLY A 710 10.71 16.91 32.95
CA GLY A 710 9.98 18.08 32.47
C GLY A 710 8.82 17.72 31.52
N PRO A 711 7.94 18.68 31.17
CA PRO A 711 6.92 18.44 30.14
C PRO A 711 7.57 18.18 28.77
N LEU A 712 7.04 17.22 28.02
CA LEU A 712 7.41 16.98 26.63
C LEU A 712 6.79 18.07 25.76
N THR A 713 7.65 18.95 25.23
CA THR A 713 7.25 20.10 24.43
C THR A 713 7.66 19.91 22.97
N GLY A 714 6.78 20.28 22.04
CA GLY A 714 7.09 20.25 20.61
C GLY A 714 5.84 20.31 19.72
N HIS A 715 4.70 19.81 20.20
CA HIS A 715 3.43 20.04 19.53
C HIS A 715 3.07 21.53 19.55
N THR A 716 2.45 22.01 18.47
CA THR A 716 2.07 23.43 18.32
C THR A 716 0.58 23.65 18.56
N ASN A 717 -0.13 22.63 19.02
CA ASN A 717 -1.55 22.63 19.34
C ASN A 717 -1.85 21.46 20.30
N THR A 718 -3.10 21.40 20.76
CA THR A 718 -3.59 20.48 21.80
C THR A 718 -3.17 19.04 21.53
N VAL A 719 -2.59 18.38 22.53
CA VAL A 719 -2.28 16.94 22.45
C VAL A 719 -3.52 16.15 22.87
N LEU A 720 -4.06 15.37 21.95
CA LEU A 720 -5.36 14.72 22.09
C LEU A 720 -5.25 13.24 22.47
N SER A 721 -4.11 12.60 22.17
CA SER A 721 -3.92 11.16 22.36
C SER A 721 -2.48 10.83 22.69
N VAL A 722 -2.27 9.84 23.56
CA VAL A 722 -0.96 9.24 23.88
C VAL A 722 -1.07 7.73 23.99
N ALA A 723 -0.04 7.02 23.54
CA ALA A 723 0.09 5.58 23.68
C ALA A 723 1.57 5.19 23.86
N PHE A 724 1.84 4.18 24.69
CA PHE A 724 3.17 3.57 24.81
C PHE A 724 3.33 2.43 23.80
N SER A 725 4.55 2.25 23.30
CA SER A 725 4.93 1.04 22.59
C SER A 725 4.91 -0.17 23.55
N PRO A 726 4.72 -1.40 23.04
CA PRO A 726 4.69 -2.61 23.87
C PRO A 726 5.97 -2.89 24.66
N ASP A 727 7.12 -2.38 24.20
CA ASP A 727 8.40 -2.45 24.90
C ASP A 727 8.58 -1.34 25.96
N GLY A 728 7.68 -0.34 26.00
CA GLY A 728 7.71 0.80 26.92
C GLY A 728 8.76 1.86 26.58
N HIS A 729 9.59 1.67 25.56
CA HIS A 729 10.71 2.56 25.24
C HIS A 729 10.32 3.73 24.33
N THR A 730 9.13 3.71 23.73
CA THR A 730 8.63 4.77 22.86
C THR A 730 7.25 5.22 23.29
N LEU A 731 7.02 6.52 23.29
CA LEU A 731 5.69 7.11 23.45
C LEU A 731 5.29 7.82 22.17
N ALA A 732 4.09 7.54 21.66
CA ALA A 732 3.48 8.30 20.58
C ALA A 732 2.50 9.33 21.15
N SER A 733 2.51 10.54 20.61
CA SER A 733 1.53 11.59 20.90
C SER A 733 0.90 12.14 19.63
N GLY A 734 -0.44 12.13 19.57
CA GLY A 734 -1.22 12.72 18.47
C GLY A 734 -1.81 14.07 18.86
N SER A 735 -1.76 15.06 17.96
CA SER A 735 -2.16 16.44 18.25
C SER A 735 -3.14 17.05 17.24
N GLY A 736 -3.80 18.11 17.68
CA GLY A 736 -4.56 19.04 16.85
C GLY A 736 -3.72 19.81 15.82
N ASP A 737 -2.39 19.72 15.88
CA ASP A 737 -1.48 20.26 14.85
C ASP A 737 -1.39 19.37 13.60
N SER A 738 -2.17 18.28 13.56
CA SER A 738 -2.21 17.27 12.48
C SER A 738 -0.94 16.40 12.38
N THR A 739 -0.09 16.42 13.41
CA THR A 739 1.12 15.60 13.47
C THR A 739 1.04 14.57 14.60
N ILE A 740 1.88 13.55 14.47
CA ILE A 740 2.19 12.61 15.54
C ILE A 740 3.66 12.75 15.89
N ARG A 741 4.01 12.80 17.17
CA ARG A 741 5.40 12.81 17.62
C ARG A 741 5.71 11.53 18.37
N LEU A 742 6.93 11.05 18.18
CA LEU A 742 7.49 9.94 18.92
C LEU A 742 8.50 10.47 19.94
N TRP A 743 8.51 9.89 21.13
CA TRP A 743 9.39 10.26 22.22
C TRP A 743 10.15 9.02 22.68
N ASN A 744 11.46 9.12 22.79
CA ASN A 744 12.31 8.10 23.36
C ASN A 744 12.20 8.15 24.89
N LEU A 745 11.78 7.03 25.48
CA LEU A 745 11.62 6.79 26.92
C LEU A 745 12.53 5.67 27.42
N THR A 746 13.65 5.36 26.75
CA THR A 746 14.68 4.46 27.29
C THR A 746 15.22 4.97 28.63
N ASP A 747 15.30 6.29 28.82
CA ASP A 747 15.42 6.95 30.12
C ASP A 747 14.22 7.89 30.33
N PRO A 748 13.17 7.44 31.04
CA PRO A 748 11.97 8.23 31.28
C PRO A 748 12.20 9.54 32.04
N ALA A 749 13.31 9.69 32.77
CA ALA A 749 13.66 10.94 33.45
C ALA A 749 14.21 12.00 32.48
N HIS A 750 14.75 11.59 31.33
CA HIS A 750 15.30 12.46 30.29
C HIS A 750 14.73 12.13 28.90
N PRO A 751 13.40 12.29 28.74
CA PRO A 751 12.73 11.95 27.50
C PRO A 751 13.12 12.90 26.36
N GLY A 752 13.35 12.35 25.17
CA GLY A 752 13.79 13.10 23.98
C GLY A 752 12.91 12.83 22.77
N PRO A 753 12.78 13.78 21.81
CA PRO A 753 12.07 13.50 20.57
C PRO A 753 12.80 12.42 19.76
N LEU A 754 12.05 11.44 19.28
CA LEU A 754 12.54 10.34 18.45
C LEU A 754 12.20 10.68 16.98
N GLY A 755 13.17 11.24 16.27
CA GLY A 755 13.03 11.62 14.87
C GLY A 755 12.20 12.90 14.62
N GLN A 756 11.81 13.10 13.37
CA GLN A 756 10.91 14.20 12.99
C GLN A 756 9.44 13.81 13.25
N PRO A 757 8.54 14.80 13.45
CA PRO A 757 7.10 14.51 13.56
C PRO A 757 6.61 13.75 12.33
N LEU A 758 5.78 12.73 12.55
CA LEU A 758 5.11 11.99 11.49
C LEU A 758 4.04 12.89 10.88
N THR A 759 4.29 13.33 9.65
CA THR A 759 3.39 14.21 8.90
C THR A 759 2.64 13.44 7.83
N GLY A 760 1.37 13.76 7.63
CA GLY A 760 0.57 13.17 6.56
C GLY A 760 -0.93 13.33 6.77
N HIS A 761 -1.39 13.38 8.01
CA HIS A 761 -2.76 13.76 8.33
C HIS A 761 -3.02 15.24 8.00
N THR A 762 -4.22 15.56 7.53
CA THR A 762 -4.63 16.94 7.19
C THR A 762 -5.60 17.52 8.21
N GLY A 763 -5.74 16.89 9.37
CA GLY A 763 -6.57 17.35 10.48
C GLY A 763 -6.14 16.73 11.81
N ALA A 764 -6.80 17.15 12.89
CA ALA A 764 -6.47 16.76 14.26
C ALA A 764 -6.45 15.25 14.47
N VAL A 765 -5.39 14.74 15.08
CA VAL A 765 -5.19 13.31 15.37
C VAL A 765 -5.80 12.99 16.73
N PHE A 766 -6.93 12.28 16.75
CA PHE A 766 -7.69 11.98 17.96
C PHE A 766 -7.30 10.67 18.65
N GLY A 767 -6.72 9.73 17.90
CA GLY A 767 -6.31 8.43 18.42
C GLY A 767 -4.94 8.03 17.88
N VAL A 768 -4.10 7.46 18.74
CA VAL A 768 -2.87 6.74 18.37
C VAL A 768 -2.82 5.41 19.13
N ALA A 769 -2.38 4.34 18.49
CA ALA A 769 -2.25 3.02 19.12
C ALA A 769 -1.14 2.20 18.46
N PHE A 770 -0.25 1.61 19.24
CA PHE A 770 0.76 0.69 18.71
C PHE A 770 0.14 -0.70 18.46
N SER A 771 0.63 -1.39 17.44
CA SER A 771 0.44 -2.82 17.28
C SER A 771 1.14 -3.58 18.40
N PRO A 772 0.68 -4.80 18.76
CA PRO A 772 1.29 -5.59 19.84
C PRO A 772 2.77 -5.94 19.62
N ASP A 773 3.24 -5.98 18.37
CA ASP A 773 4.66 -6.18 18.03
C ASP A 773 5.53 -4.91 18.12
N GLY A 774 4.90 -3.75 18.37
CA GLY A 774 5.54 -2.45 18.46
C GLY A 774 6.04 -1.87 17.14
N GLN A 775 5.87 -2.56 16.01
CA GLN A 775 6.44 -2.16 14.72
C GLN A 775 5.54 -1.16 13.96
N THR A 776 4.24 -1.19 14.25
CA THR A 776 3.24 -0.35 13.58
C THR A 776 2.54 0.56 14.59
N LEU A 777 2.35 1.82 14.23
CA LEU A 777 1.48 2.75 14.93
C LEU A 777 0.24 3.01 14.06
N ALA A 778 -0.95 2.86 14.60
CA ALA A 778 -2.18 3.33 13.98
C ALA A 778 -2.53 4.73 14.48
N SER A 779 -3.09 5.58 13.63
CA SER A 779 -3.63 6.88 14.02
C SER A 779 -4.94 7.19 13.33
N GLY A 780 -5.89 7.75 14.08
CA GLY A 780 -7.18 8.22 13.57
C GLY A 780 -7.29 9.74 13.62
N SER A 781 -7.79 10.35 12.55
CA SER A 781 -7.88 11.81 12.41
C SER A 781 -9.25 12.31 11.96
N THR A 782 -9.50 13.60 12.19
CA THR A 782 -10.65 14.32 11.62
C THR A 782 -10.64 14.39 10.10
N ASP A 783 -9.51 14.12 9.46
CA ASP A 783 -9.41 14.02 8.00
C ASP A 783 -10.10 12.77 7.42
N GLN A 784 -10.78 12.00 8.28
CA GLN A 784 -11.54 10.80 7.95
C GLN A 784 -10.66 9.61 7.55
N THR A 785 -9.37 9.65 7.89
CA THR A 785 -8.44 8.56 7.62
C THR A 785 -7.95 7.91 8.90
N VAL A 786 -7.74 6.59 8.81
CA VAL A 786 -6.84 5.87 9.70
C VAL A 786 -5.55 5.63 8.96
N ARG A 787 -4.42 5.97 9.57
CA ARG A 787 -3.11 5.72 8.99
C ARG A 787 -2.36 4.72 9.84
N LEU A 788 -1.68 3.81 9.17
CA LEU A 788 -0.67 2.97 9.77
C LEU A 788 0.67 3.64 9.53
N TRP A 789 1.58 3.58 10.48
CA TRP A 789 2.94 4.09 10.41
C TRP A 789 3.83 2.96 10.84
N ASN A 790 4.62 2.41 9.93
CA ASN A 790 5.71 1.56 10.37
C ASN A 790 6.79 2.49 10.94
N LEU A 791 7.23 2.25 12.17
CA LEU A 791 8.16 3.13 12.88
C LEU A 791 9.57 3.11 12.28
N ASP A 792 9.89 2.12 11.44
CA ASP A 792 11.11 2.10 10.62
C ASP A 792 10.91 2.76 9.24
N THR A 793 9.67 2.85 8.74
CA THR A 793 9.32 3.53 7.48
C THR A 793 7.85 3.99 7.48
N ALA A 794 7.60 5.27 7.70
CA ALA A 794 6.24 5.83 7.74
C ALA A 794 5.46 5.67 6.41
N LEU A 795 4.46 4.78 6.33
CA LEU A 795 3.57 4.62 5.16
C LEU A 795 2.11 4.27 5.55
N PRO A 796 1.09 5.03 5.07
CA PRO A 796 -0.33 4.85 5.43
C PRO A 796 -1.09 3.78 4.61
N LEU A 797 -2.01 3.08 5.27
CA LEU A 797 -2.92 2.09 4.68
C LEU A 797 -4.37 2.29 5.18
N ARG A 798 -5.27 2.66 4.23
CA ARG A 798 -6.76 2.66 4.25
C ARG A 798 -7.49 3.98 4.59
N ARG A 799 -8.72 4.12 4.06
CA ARG A 799 -9.61 5.30 4.17
C ARG A 799 -10.96 4.89 4.78
N HIS A 800 -11.50 5.72 5.67
CA HIS A 800 -12.87 5.61 6.19
C HIS A 800 -13.73 6.77 5.63
N THR A 801 -15.05 6.70 5.78
CA THR A 801 -16.01 7.74 5.33
C THR A 801 -16.62 8.50 6.53
N GLY A 802 -15.80 8.92 7.48
CA GLY A 802 -16.21 9.67 8.68
C GLY A 802 -15.04 10.01 9.63
N LYS A 803 -15.23 10.94 10.59
CA LYS A 803 -14.19 11.28 11.60
C LYS A 803 -13.88 10.06 12.47
N VAL A 804 -12.60 9.78 12.69
CA VAL A 804 -12.17 8.67 13.57
C VAL A 804 -11.73 9.23 14.91
N ASN A 805 -12.42 8.84 15.98
CA ASN A 805 -12.19 9.30 17.34
C ASN A 805 -11.33 8.33 18.16
N SER A 806 -11.29 7.05 17.79
CA SER A 806 -10.48 6.04 18.48
C SER A 806 -9.97 4.95 17.52
N VAL A 807 -8.80 4.39 17.83
CA VAL A 807 -8.19 3.27 17.13
C VAL A 807 -7.58 2.31 18.15
N THR A 808 -7.71 0.99 17.95
CA THR A 808 -7.06 -0.03 18.78
C THR A 808 -6.80 -1.30 17.98
N PHE A 809 -5.68 -1.97 18.24
CA PHE A 809 -5.41 -3.31 17.70
C PHE A 809 -6.03 -4.39 18.59
N SER A 810 -6.31 -5.55 18.00
CA SER A 810 -6.58 -6.78 18.74
C SER A 810 -5.30 -7.28 19.43
N PRO A 811 -5.41 -8.07 20.52
CA PRO A 811 -4.24 -8.59 21.23
C PRO A 811 -3.30 -9.43 20.37
N ASP A 812 -3.83 -10.12 19.35
CA ASP A 812 -3.08 -10.90 18.37
C ASP A 812 -2.49 -10.05 17.22
N GLY A 813 -2.81 -8.75 17.17
CA GLY A 813 -2.31 -7.81 16.17
C GLY A 813 -2.94 -7.94 14.77
N HIS A 814 -3.80 -8.93 14.54
CA HIS A 814 -4.37 -9.22 13.22
C HIS A 814 -5.53 -8.31 12.83
N THR A 815 -6.17 -7.66 13.81
CA THR A 815 -7.35 -6.83 13.58
C THR A 815 -7.11 -5.42 14.13
N LEU A 816 -7.44 -4.40 13.34
CA LEU A 816 -7.51 -3.02 13.80
C LEU A 816 -8.98 -2.58 13.84
N ALA A 817 -9.44 -2.13 15.01
CA ALA A 817 -10.75 -1.51 15.16
C ALA A 817 -10.61 0.03 15.16
N SER A 818 -11.53 0.71 14.49
CA SER A 818 -11.62 2.17 14.41
C SER A 818 -13.06 2.63 14.62
N ALA A 819 -13.28 3.71 15.38
CA ALA A 819 -14.61 4.20 15.74
C ALA A 819 -14.79 5.71 15.50
#